data_AF-A0A423T0T0-F1
#
_entry.id   AF-A0A423T0T0-F1
#
_cell.length_a   1.000
_cell.length_b   1.000
_cell.length_c   1.000
_cell.angle_alpha   90.00
_cell.angle_beta   90.00
_cell.angle_gamma   90.00
#
_symmetry.space_group_name_H-M   'P 1'
#
loop_
_entity.id
_entity.type
_entity.pdbx_description
1 polymer ?
#
loop_
_entity_poly.entity_id
_entity_poly.type
_entity_poly.pdbx_seq_one_letter_code
_entity_poly.pdbx_strand_id
1 'polypeptide(L)'
;MPAIRFQTGKVATTDSFLDTGPDGLPTLQQSTGLQRPLCWLPLHKTHKLVDEQWSRNYCLKKVAVSLCLHLKLRRKGPYTPLLSYAVGESDNEILVELALEEKAINVICCGELVFEVVNVTIKLFTWQHICVSLDLSSQLLRLMYDDQYTEQSVKADLSWLAPGQRLEVRGGGRMVVGQEMDSPEGDFDVVQSLDGIIVDYKLYDVALSQAQMEDILTCQNMARLRKPIIDLQGDSLLVKGPTETLYVSEGVVCAGEDPRVTMLFPYRLNFYNADYWCRNLKGSLFLPQSDEFNTRMYDEYVRFSDQCTGTWTNLYWIGAFGNLTTLEWMTLTDDKSPIAYDNFIKGWDKVSKKFQCISMITKETYKWSATACVTPTCPVCNFTGPPLIRLRGMCADSLLEQNFYFLEYENNQLVFDGQWHVRIVSTNNTWVMESRIHRDLKATLQRESIGVYPVGTHTWNVEGDTCKKTQVQMLLTFCSNNEYTCSDGTCISKDRRCDLSIDCPDQSDELSCTVIKVPSGYSEKLPPPKIDNKPIPLLISVNLTSFKEFNLVSFTISIDVLWQLRWYDQRLKYSNLRHNYRANKLKDFQDVWTPVVMVRDGTKSSVDAVSRSKSLYVSRMSEPLPPDLTIVIEDDVYRGSENMLIFEQEQTITFRCHFDLQMYPFDRQVCTIVFRIQDLTEELCVLLKDGPGVAFLGTRRLLEYHLVTETFSNFTKDAASHIQVRVNHHKNACER
;
A
#
# COMPACT_ATOMS: atom_id res chain seq x y z
N MET A 1 -24.10 23.66 7.05
CA MET A 1 -24.90 22.81 6.16
C MET A 1 -25.35 21.58 6.92
N PRO A 2 -26.65 21.22 6.87
CA PRO A 2 -27.17 20.00 7.48
C PRO A 2 -26.52 18.77 6.88
N ALA A 3 -26.25 17.79 7.75
CA ALA A 3 -25.49 16.61 7.44
C ALA A 3 -26.09 15.42 8.18
N ILE A 4 -25.97 14.24 7.59
CA ILE A 4 -26.40 12.97 8.18
C ILE A 4 -25.20 12.05 8.25
N ARG A 5 -24.96 11.46 9.41
CA ARG A 5 -23.95 10.44 9.64
C ARG A 5 -24.61 9.08 9.80
N PHE A 6 -24.30 8.19 8.87
CA PHE A 6 -24.68 6.78 8.92
C PHE A 6 -23.60 6.01 9.64
N GLN A 7 -23.97 5.16 10.61
CA GLN A 7 -23.01 4.47 11.47
C GLN A 7 -23.35 3.01 11.65
N THR A 8 -22.36 2.17 11.42
CA THR A 8 -22.36 0.79 11.88
C THR A 8 -21.38 0.71 13.05
N GLY A 9 -21.90 0.59 14.28
CA GLY A 9 -21.11 0.67 15.51
C GLY A 9 -20.20 -0.53 15.75
N LYS A 10 -20.45 -1.28 16.83
CA LYS A 10 -19.71 -2.53 17.15
C LYS A 10 -20.09 -3.70 16.24
N VAL A 11 -21.30 -3.66 15.69
CA VAL A 11 -21.89 -4.70 14.84
C VAL A 11 -22.42 -4.01 13.60
N ALA A 12 -22.30 -4.68 12.45
CA ALA A 12 -22.92 -4.20 11.22
C ALA A 12 -24.45 -4.25 11.39
N THR A 13 -25.14 -3.21 10.93
CA THR A 13 -26.58 -3.06 11.12
C THR A 13 -27.21 -2.53 9.84
N THR A 14 -28.41 -3.01 9.57
CA THR A 14 -29.28 -2.56 8.49
C THR A 14 -30.22 -1.42 8.93
N ASP A 15 -30.18 -1.06 10.22
CA ASP A 15 -31.13 -0.11 10.81
C ASP A 15 -30.77 1.35 10.50
N SER A 16 -29.53 1.64 10.08
CA SER A 16 -29.05 3.01 9.81
C SER A 16 -29.40 3.43 8.38
N PHE A 17 -30.48 4.19 8.22
CA PHE A 17 -30.92 4.75 6.93
C PHE A 17 -31.86 5.95 7.09
N LEU A 18 -32.16 6.61 5.96
CA LEU A 18 -33.25 7.58 5.84
C LEU A 18 -34.38 6.98 5.01
N ASP A 19 -35.62 7.24 5.40
CA ASP A 19 -36.82 6.66 4.77
C ASP A 19 -37.88 7.72 4.50
N THR A 20 -38.46 7.70 3.30
CA THR A 20 -39.61 8.53 2.97
C THR A 20 -40.95 7.94 3.44
N GLY A 21 -40.96 6.66 3.84
CA GLY A 21 -42.17 5.92 4.21
C GLY A 21 -42.94 5.36 2.99
N PRO A 22 -43.95 4.50 3.23
CA PRO A 22 -44.70 3.81 2.18
C PRO A 22 -45.62 4.73 1.36
N ASP A 23 -46.03 5.87 1.92
CA ASP A 23 -46.81 6.89 1.20
C ASP A 23 -45.92 7.71 0.22
N GLY A 24 -44.59 7.50 0.28
CA GLY A 24 -43.63 7.90 -0.72
C GLY A 24 -43.41 9.40 -0.90
N LEU A 25 -42.54 9.74 -1.87
CA LEU A 25 -42.44 11.07 -2.45
C LEU A 25 -43.86 11.62 -2.71
N PRO A 26 -44.24 12.82 -2.18
CA PRO A 26 -45.57 13.35 -2.43
C PRO A 26 -45.82 13.34 -3.93
N THR A 27 -46.97 12.81 -4.37
CA THR A 27 -47.37 12.83 -5.79
C THR A 27 -47.01 14.19 -6.35
N LEU A 28 -46.02 14.21 -7.25
CA LEU A 28 -45.24 15.40 -7.59
C LEU A 28 -46.16 16.49 -8.12
N GLN A 29 -46.65 17.36 -7.24
CA GLN A 29 -47.70 18.32 -7.60
C GLN A 29 -47.15 19.33 -8.60
N GLN A 30 -47.93 19.57 -9.65
CA GLN A 30 -47.75 20.72 -10.53
C GLN A 30 -47.71 22.01 -9.71
N SER A 31 -46.66 22.81 -9.92
CA SER A 31 -46.76 24.24 -9.71
C SER A 31 -47.69 24.83 -10.77
N THR A 32 -49.00 24.76 -10.56
CA THR A 32 -49.93 25.62 -11.29
C THR A 32 -50.52 26.59 -10.30
N GLY A 33 -50.04 27.83 -10.36
CA GLY A 33 -50.79 28.96 -9.82
C GLY A 33 -52.11 29.05 -10.58
N LEU A 34 -53.16 28.43 -10.05
CA LEU A 34 -54.56 28.79 -10.21
C LEU A 34 -55.40 27.83 -9.35
N GLN A 35 -56.08 28.42 -8.38
CA GLN A 35 -57.05 27.76 -7.50
C GLN A 35 -58.08 26.95 -8.29
N ARG A 36 -58.24 25.67 -7.97
CA ARG A 36 -59.53 25.02 -7.61
C ARG A 36 -59.32 23.54 -7.18
N PRO A 37 -60.20 22.99 -6.33
CA PRO A 37 -59.81 21.94 -5.38
C PRO A 37 -60.34 20.54 -5.72
N LEU A 38 -59.84 19.56 -4.94
CA LEU A 38 -60.41 18.24 -4.54
C LEU A 38 -59.95 16.98 -5.29
N CYS A 39 -59.00 16.26 -4.66
CA CYS A 39 -59.17 14.85 -4.27
C CYS A 39 -58.89 14.84 -2.76
N TRP A 40 -59.85 14.67 -1.86
CA TRP A 40 -60.43 13.38 -1.42
C TRP A 40 -61.67 13.66 -0.55
N LEU A 41 -62.64 12.74 -0.50
CA LEU A 41 -63.40 12.37 0.71
C LEU A 41 -63.78 10.87 0.63
N PRO A 42 -64.06 10.20 1.76
CA PRO A 42 -63.79 8.79 2.01
C PRO A 42 -64.99 7.86 1.76
N LEU A 43 -64.67 6.56 1.74
CA LEU A 43 -65.55 5.39 1.71
C LEU A 43 -66.88 5.55 2.49
N HIS A 44 -68.01 5.50 1.78
CA HIS A 44 -69.16 4.71 2.21
C HIS A 44 -70.09 4.31 1.05
N LYS A 45 -70.27 3.00 0.90
CA LYS A 45 -71.40 2.22 0.37
C LYS A 45 -72.25 2.77 -0.80
N THR A 46 -72.31 1.91 -1.82
CA THR A 46 -73.45 1.52 -2.69
C THR A 46 -73.40 1.91 -4.18
N HIS A 47 -73.38 0.84 -4.98
CA HIS A 47 -73.95 0.64 -6.32
C HIS A 47 -73.35 1.32 -7.58
N LYS A 48 -72.84 0.40 -8.43
CA LYS A 48 -73.01 0.26 -9.89
C LYS A 48 -72.34 1.26 -10.85
N LEU A 49 -71.39 0.69 -11.61
CA LEU A 49 -71.17 0.83 -13.06
C LEU A 49 -71.06 2.26 -13.60
N VAL A 50 -69.84 2.80 -13.58
CA VAL A 50 -69.34 3.74 -14.60
C VAL A 50 -67.83 3.53 -14.80
N ASP A 51 -67.48 3.12 -16.02
CA ASP A 51 -66.21 3.20 -16.76
C ASP A 51 -64.84 2.92 -16.09
N GLU A 52 -64.28 1.75 -16.46
CA GLU A 52 -62.87 1.36 -16.39
C GLU A 52 -61.92 2.15 -17.33
N GLN A 53 -62.31 3.34 -17.81
CA GLN A 53 -61.48 4.14 -18.73
C GLN A 53 -61.00 5.48 -18.16
N TRP A 54 -61.36 5.82 -16.91
CA TRP A 54 -61.06 7.12 -16.29
C TRP A 54 -60.00 7.10 -15.18
N SER A 55 -59.38 5.95 -14.86
CA SER A 55 -58.34 5.83 -13.82
C SER A 55 -56.90 5.72 -14.34
N ARG A 56 -56.65 5.86 -15.66
CA ARG A 56 -55.32 5.60 -16.28
C ARG A 56 -54.49 6.82 -16.67
N ASN A 57 -55.01 8.04 -16.53
CA ASN A 57 -54.26 9.25 -16.86
C ASN A 57 -54.30 10.20 -15.66
N TYR A 58 -53.17 10.83 -15.34
CA TYR A 58 -52.93 11.81 -14.25
C TYR A 58 -52.10 11.36 -13.03
N CYS A 59 -51.18 10.41 -13.20
CA CYS A 59 -49.92 10.41 -12.43
C CYS A 59 -48.78 10.91 -13.34
N LEU A 60 -48.05 11.93 -12.92
CA LEU A 60 -47.01 12.61 -13.70
C LEU A 60 -45.82 11.66 -13.97
N LYS A 61 -45.58 11.40 -15.25
CA LYS A 61 -44.47 10.61 -15.81
C LYS A 61 -43.20 11.48 -15.86
N LYS A 62 -42.07 11.00 -15.34
CA LYS A 62 -40.82 11.77 -15.30
C LYS A 62 -39.78 11.19 -16.25
N VAL A 63 -39.15 12.10 -17.00
CA VAL A 63 -38.21 11.77 -18.09
C VAL A 63 -36.77 12.20 -17.74
N ALA A 64 -36.55 12.78 -16.54
CA ALA A 64 -35.22 13.11 -16.05
C ALA A 64 -35.16 13.13 -14.52
N VAL A 65 -34.02 12.73 -13.95
CA VAL A 65 -33.74 12.71 -12.51
C VAL A 65 -32.28 13.10 -12.29
N SER A 66 -32.00 13.96 -11.30
CA SER A 66 -30.62 14.25 -10.89
C SER A 66 -30.45 14.16 -9.37
N LEU A 67 -29.36 13.51 -8.94
CA LEU A 67 -28.95 13.40 -7.55
C LEU A 67 -27.60 14.11 -7.39
N CYS A 68 -27.51 15.13 -6.55
CA CYS A 68 -26.23 15.70 -6.13
C CYS A 68 -26.07 15.59 -4.61
N LEU A 69 -24.87 15.28 -4.14
CA LEU A 69 -24.51 15.21 -2.72
C LEU A 69 -23.01 15.38 -2.52
N HIS A 70 -22.62 15.70 -1.28
CA HIS A 70 -21.24 15.57 -0.81
C HIS A 70 -21.13 14.39 0.15
N LEU A 71 -20.15 13.51 -0.08
CA LEU A 71 -19.94 12.29 0.69
C LEU A 71 -18.54 12.27 1.30
N LYS A 72 -18.47 12.00 2.59
CA LYS A 72 -17.25 11.59 3.29
C LYS A 72 -17.42 10.14 3.74
N LEU A 73 -17.03 9.22 2.87
CA LEU A 73 -17.15 7.78 3.09
C LEU A 73 -16.13 7.32 4.14
N ARG A 74 -16.55 6.48 5.09
CA ARG A 74 -15.66 5.95 6.15
C ARG A 74 -15.27 4.51 5.92
N ARG A 75 -16.18 3.69 5.38
CA ARG A 75 -15.95 2.28 5.10
C ARG A 75 -16.41 1.91 3.71
N LYS A 76 -15.87 0.82 3.21
CA LYS A 76 -16.21 0.19 1.94
C LYS A 76 -17.27 -0.87 2.18
N GLY A 77 -18.26 -0.90 1.31
CA GLY A 77 -19.08 -2.07 1.03
C GLY A 77 -18.84 -2.54 -0.40
N PRO A 78 -19.19 -3.78 -0.76
CA PRO A 78 -19.16 -4.24 -2.15
C PRO A 78 -19.99 -3.30 -3.04
N TYR A 79 -21.17 -2.94 -2.55
CA TYR A 79 -22.07 -1.96 -3.14
C TYR A 79 -22.55 -1.01 -2.04
N THR A 80 -22.37 0.29 -2.24
CA THR A 80 -22.79 1.30 -1.25
C THR A 80 -23.87 2.21 -1.83
N PRO A 81 -25.14 2.05 -1.44
CA PRO A 81 -26.26 2.75 -2.03
C PRO A 81 -26.33 4.22 -1.56
N LEU A 82 -26.36 5.13 -2.54
CA LEU A 82 -26.57 6.57 -2.34
C LEU A 82 -28.04 6.98 -2.56
N LEU A 83 -28.76 6.20 -3.35
CA LEU A 83 -30.18 6.34 -3.61
C LEU A 83 -30.72 4.97 -3.98
N SER A 84 -31.68 4.44 -3.22
CA SER A 84 -32.49 3.29 -3.61
C SER A 84 -33.96 3.72 -3.61
N TYR A 85 -34.67 3.42 -4.70
CA TYR A 85 -36.06 3.80 -4.90
C TYR A 85 -36.83 2.66 -5.56
N ALA A 86 -37.85 2.18 -4.83
CA ALA A 86 -38.68 1.04 -5.20
C ALA A 86 -40.12 1.47 -5.48
N VAL A 87 -40.74 0.90 -6.53
CA VAL A 87 -42.12 1.19 -6.94
C VAL A 87 -42.86 -0.08 -7.32
N GLY A 88 -43.99 -0.34 -6.65
CA GLY A 88 -44.81 -1.52 -6.91
C GLY A 88 -44.03 -2.79 -6.59
N GLU A 89 -43.85 -3.67 -7.57
CA GLU A 89 -43.06 -4.92 -7.46
C GLU A 89 -41.58 -4.73 -7.87
N SER A 90 -41.16 -3.52 -8.23
CA SER A 90 -39.78 -3.23 -8.64
C SER A 90 -39.03 -2.61 -7.47
N ASP A 91 -38.03 -3.33 -6.97
CA ASP A 91 -37.00 -2.87 -6.04
C ASP A 91 -36.10 -1.78 -6.67
N ASN A 92 -35.62 -2.01 -7.89
CA ASN A 92 -34.65 -1.17 -8.59
C ASN A 92 -35.29 -0.23 -9.63
N GLU A 93 -36.27 0.59 -9.22
CA GLU A 93 -36.81 1.61 -10.11
C GLU A 93 -35.79 2.74 -10.33
N ILE A 94 -35.08 3.17 -9.29
CA ILE A 94 -33.81 3.92 -9.40
C ILE A 94 -32.86 3.43 -8.32
N LEU A 95 -31.65 3.05 -8.73
CA LEU A 95 -30.56 2.75 -7.81
C LEU A 95 -29.29 3.48 -8.28
N VAL A 96 -28.71 4.27 -7.38
CA VAL A 96 -27.38 4.87 -7.55
C VAL A 96 -26.51 4.37 -6.41
N GLU A 97 -25.44 3.67 -6.74
CA GLU A 97 -24.56 3.02 -5.77
C GLU A 97 -23.09 3.15 -6.16
N LEU A 98 -22.23 3.06 -5.15
CA LEU A 98 -20.78 2.99 -5.33
C LEU A 98 -20.35 1.52 -5.39
N ALA A 99 -19.76 1.11 -6.51
CA ALA A 99 -19.10 -0.17 -6.66
C ALA A 99 -17.59 0.00 -6.43
N LEU A 100 -17.19 -0.06 -5.16
CA LEU A 100 -15.84 0.33 -4.72
C LEU A 100 -14.72 -0.61 -5.22
N GLU A 101 -15.01 -1.91 -5.38
CA GLU A 101 -14.05 -2.87 -5.95
C GLU A 101 -13.84 -2.66 -7.44
N GLU A 102 -14.94 -2.36 -8.14
CA GLU A 102 -14.97 -2.11 -9.59
C GLU A 102 -14.46 -0.71 -9.95
N LYS A 103 -14.29 0.16 -8.95
CA LYS A 103 -13.95 1.59 -9.10
C LYS A 103 -14.95 2.27 -10.02
N ALA A 104 -16.23 2.12 -9.69
CA ALA A 104 -17.31 2.67 -10.48
C ALA A 104 -18.48 3.19 -9.63
N ILE A 105 -19.30 4.02 -10.26
CA ILE A 105 -20.67 4.32 -9.82
C ILE A 105 -21.60 3.58 -10.78
N ASN A 106 -22.51 2.80 -10.22
CA ASN A 106 -23.58 2.18 -10.98
C ASN A 106 -24.82 3.08 -10.93
N VAL A 107 -25.44 3.29 -12.09
CA VAL A 107 -26.69 4.03 -12.24
C VAL A 107 -27.69 3.12 -12.93
N ILE A 108 -28.67 2.68 -12.16
CA ILE A 108 -29.73 1.76 -12.58
C ILE A 108 -31.04 2.54 -12.57
N CYS A 109 -31.83 2.36 -13.62
CA CYS A 109 -33.15 2.99 -13.72
C CYS A 109 -34.17 2.10 -14.39
N CYS A 110 -35.43 2.44 -14.10
CA CYS A 110 -36.58 2.18 -14.93
C CYS A 110 -36.92 0.68 -14.92
N GLY A 111 -36.77 0.05 -13.75
CA GLY A 111 -36.90 -1.40 -13.56
C GLY A 111 -35.79 -2.16 -14.27
N GLU A 112 -34.52 -1.76 -14.04
CA GLU A 112 -33.30 -2.36 -14.61
C GLU A 112 -33.15 -2.31 -16.14
N LEU A 113 -34.04 -1.62 -16.85
CA LEU A 113 -33.93 -1.43 -18.30
C LEU A 113 -32.70 -0.58 -18.69
N VAL A 114 -32.20 0.23 -17.75
CA VAL A 114 -30.96 1.00 -17.87
C VAL A 114 -29.99 0.53 -16.79
N PHE A 115 -28.77 0.18 -17.22
CA PHE A 115 -27.66 -0.14 -16.34
C PHE A 115 -26.40 0.51 -16.89
N GLU A 116 -25.97 1.61 -16.27
CA GLU A 116 -24.78 2.35 -16.66
C GLU A 116 -23.71 2.26 -15.57
N VAL A 117 -22.48 2.00 -16.00
CA VAL A 117 -21.30 1.94 -15.13
C VAL A 117 -20.39 3.09 -15.52
N VAL A 118 -20.04 3.94 -14.55
CA VAL A 118 -19.14 5.07 -14.76
C VAL A 118 -17.92 4.94 -13.86
N ASN A 119 -16.74 4.85 -14.47
CA ASN A 119 -15.49 4.63 -13.74
C ASN A 119 -15.10 5.85 -12.90
N VAL A 120 -14.98 5.66 -11.59
CA VAL A 120 -14.51 6.67 -10.63
C VAL A 120 -13.68 6.04 -9.51
N THR A 121 -12.70 6.76 -9.00
CA THR A 121 -11.90 6.29 -7.86
C THR A 121 -12.34 6.98 -6.58
N ILE A 122 -13.16 6.28 -5.79
CA ILE A 122 -13.65 6.74 -4.50
C ILE A 122 -12.55 6.66 -3.44
N LYS A 123 -12.42 7.72 -2.64
CA LYS A 123 -11.48 7.89 -1.54
C LYS A 123 -12.21 7.79 -0.19
N LEU A 124 -11.54 7.24 0.82
CA LEU A 124 -12.05 7.20 2.18
C LEU A 124 -11.60 8.43 2.96
N PHE A 125 -12.43 8.88 3.89
CA PHE A 125 -12.19 9.98 4.84
C PHE A 125 -11.90 11.34 4.20
N THR A 126 -12.23 11.53 2.93
CA THR A 126 -12.17 12.81 2.23
C THR A 126 -13.54 13.17 1.69
N TRP A 127 -13.91 14.46 1.74
CA TRP A 127 -15.11 14.96 1.07
C TRP A 127 -14.97 14.77 -0.44
N GLN A 128 -16.03 14.24 -1.04
CA GLN A 128 -16.17 14.06 -2.48
C GLN A 128 -17.53 14.59 -2.90
N HIS A 129 -17.57 15.32 -4.00
CA HIS A 129 -18.82 15.75 -4.61
C HIS A 129 -19.24 14.74 -5.67
N ILE A 130 -20.48 14.27 -5.59
CA ILE A 130 -21.06 13.33 -6.54
C ILE A 130 -22.36 13.93 -7.03
N CYS A 131 -22.44 14.25 -8.33
CA CYS A 131 -23.69 14.59 -8.96
C CYS A 131 -23.96 13.78 -10.23
N VAL A 132 -25.04 13.01 -10.20
CA VAL A 132 -25.55 12.19 -11.30
C VAL A 132 -26.78 12.87 -11.89
N SER A 133 -26.84 13.08 -13.20
CA SER A 133 -28.04 13.54 -13.91
C SER A 133 -28.36 12.61 -15.06
N LEU A 134 -29.50 11.93 -14.96
CA LEU A 134 -30.03 11.03 -15.97
C LEU A 134 -31.17 11.73 -16.73
N ASP A 135 -31.02 11.87 -18.04
CA ASP A 135 -32.05 12.36 -18.95
C ASP A 135 -32.49 11.25 -19.90
N LEU A 136 -33.65 10.65 -19.62
CA LEU A 136 -34.21 9.55 -20.41
C LEU A 136 -34.77 10.04 -21.76
N SER A 137 -35.01 11.35 -21.90
CA SER A 137 -35.58 11.92 -23.13
C SER A 137 -34.52 12.05 -24.21
N SER A 138 -33.33 12.49 -23.81
CA SER A 138 -32.15 12.59 -24.66
C SER A 138 -31.24 11.36 -24.58
N GLN A 139 -31.55 10.42 -23.66
CA GLN A 139 -30.73 9.24 -23.36
C GLN A 139 -29.30 9.61 -23.01
N LEU A 140 -29.14 10.61 -22.14
CA LEU A 140 -27.84 11.09 -21.67
C LEU A 140 -27.70 10.89 -20.17
N LEU A 141 -26.57 10.33 -19.77
CA LEU A 141 -26.11 10.28 -18.39
C LEU A 141 -24.94 11.25 -18.24
N ARG A 142 -25.08 12.19 -17.30
CA ARG A 142 -24.04 13.14 -16.91
C ARG A 142 -23.61 12.83 -15.49
N LEU A 143 -22.32 12.75 -15.26
CA LEU A 143 -21.74 12.59 -13.93
C LEU A 143 -20.69 13.69 -13.71
N MET A 144 -20.84 14.41 -12.61
CA MET A 144 -19.81 15.26 -12.02
C MET A 144 -19.28 14.56 -10.77
N TYR A 145 -18.00 14.20 -10.80
CA TYR A 145 -17.29 13.64 -9.65
C TYR A 145 -16.13 14.58 -9.30
N ASP A 146 -16.23 15.25 -8.15
CA ASP A 146 -15.40 16.40 -7.80
C ASP A 146 -15.36 17.43 -8.96
N ASP A 147 -14.20 17.68 -9.54
CA ASP A 147 -13.98 18.57 -10.68
C ASP A 147 -14.02 17.86 -12.05
N GLN A 148 -14.28 16.55 -12.07
CA GLN A 148 -14.30 15.74 -13.28
C GLN A 148 -15.72 15.58 -13.82
N TYR A 149 -15.94 16.05 -15.05
CA TYR A 149 -17.21 15.91 -15.77
C TYR A 149 -17.14 14.79 -16.82
N THR A 150 -18.16 13.94 -16.85
CA THR A 150 -18.34 12.90 -17.86
C THR A 150 -19.77 12.93 -18.39
N GLU A 151 -19.93 12.67 -19.69
CA GLU A 151 -21.22 12.56 -20.37
C GLU A 151 -21.19 11.34 -21.30
N GLN A 152 -22.18 10.46 -21.17
CA GLN A 152 -22.31 9.26 -22.01
C GLN A 152 -23.75 8.98 -22.42
N SER A 153 -23.93 8.33 -23.57
CA SER A 153 -25.24 7.88 -24.02
C SER A 153 -25.70 6.65 -23.24
N VAL A 154 -26.95 6.65 -22.83
CA VAL A 154 -27.59 5.58 -22.07
C VAL A 154 -27.94 4.41 -22.99
N LYS A 155 -27.52 3.21 -22.61
CA LYS A 155 -27.90 1.94 -23.23
C LYS A 155 -29.12 1.39 -22.51
N ALA A 156 -30.26 1.37 -23.21
CA ALA A 156 -31.49 0.78 -22.69
C ALA A 156 -31.90 -0.43 -23.53
N ASP A 157 -32.31 -1.52 -22.89
CA ASP A 157 -32.94 -2.64 -23.60
C ASP A 157 -34.41 -2.32 -23.89
N LEU A 158 -34.65 -1.73 -25.06
CA LEU A 158 -35.98 -1.31 -25.49
C LEU A 158 -36.85 -2.48 -25.96
N SER A 159 -36.33 -3.71 -26.02
CA SER A 159 -37.07 -4.88 -26.54
C SER A 159 -38.27 -5.28 -25.67
N TRP A 160 -38.22 -4.94 -24.37
CA TRP A 160 -39.26 -5.23 -23.39
C TRP A 160 -40.35 -4.14 -23.31
N LEU A 161 -40.17 -3.02 -24.02
CA LEU A 161 -41.15 -1.94 -24.05
C LEU A 161 -42.26 -2.23 -25.06
N ALA A 162 -43.52 -2.05 -24.64
CA ALA A 162 -44.65 -2.15 -25.55
C ALA A 162 -44.59 -1.05 -26.64
N PRO A 163 -45.15 -1.28 -27.84
CA PRO A 163 -45.17 -0.28 -28.90
C PRO A 163 -45.79 1.05 -28.43
N GLY A 164 -45.01 2.13 -28.45
CA GLY A 164 -45.41 3.47 -28.01
C GLY A 164 -45.11 3.80 -26.54
N GLN A 165 -44.59 2.85 -25.76
CA GLN A 165 -44.09 3.08 -24.41
C GLN A 165 -42.71 3.75 -24.45
N ARG A 166 -42.50 4.75 -23.59
CA ARG A 166 -41.23 5.47 -23.46
C ARG A 166 -40.52 5.02 -22.18
N LEU A 167 -39.20 5.15 -22.18
CA LEU A 167 -38.38 4.99 -20.98
C LEU A 167 -38.73 6.11 -19.99
N GLU A 168 -39.25 5.74 -18.83
CA GLU A 168 -39.75 6.68 -17.81
C GLU A 168 -39.55 6.10 -16.41
N VAL A 169 -39.42 6.99 -15.41
CA VAL A 169 -39.42 6.62 -13.99
C VAL A 169 -40.84 6.69 -13.45
N ARG A 170 -41.29 5.62 -12.78
CA ARG A 170 -42.60 5.53 -12.13
C ARG A 170 -42.61 6.27 -10.79
N GLY A 171 -43.69 7.00 -10.53
CA GLY A 171 -43.90 7.72 -9.27
C GLY A 171 -44.68 6.90 -8.23
N GLY A 172 -44.73 7.40 -6.98
CA GLY A 172 -45.54 6.82 -5.91
C GLY A 172 -44.90 5.65 -5.16
N GLY A 173 -43.57 5.54 -5.24
CA GLY A 173 -42.79 4.54 -4.52
C GLY A 173 -42.16 5.05 -3.23
N ARG A 174 -41.44 4.14 -2.57
CA ARG A 174 -40.66 4.39 -1.36
C ARG A 174 -39.20 4.63 -1.75
N MET A 175 -38.57 5.61 -1.12
CA MET A 175 -37.15 5.92 -1.27
C MET A 175 -36.40 5.74 0.04
N VAL A 176 -35.25 5.09 -0.03
CA VAL A 176 -34.32 4.87 1.07
C VAL A 176 -32.93 5.41 0.71
N VAL A 177 -32.27 6.02 1.69
CA VAL A 177 -30.87 6.48 1.58
C VAL A 177 -30.03 5.75 2.62
N GLY A 178 -28.92 5.16 2.16
CA GLY A 178 -27.95 4.45 3.00
C GLY A 178 -28.17 2.94 3.13
N GLN A 179 -29.22 2.40 2.51
CA GLN A 179 -29.48 0.96 2.33
C GLN A 179 -30.05 0.70 0.93
N GLU A 180 -29.85 -0.51 0.43
CA GLU A 180 -30.38 -1.00 -0.83
C GLU A 180 -31.67 -1.77 -0.53
N MET A 181 -32.77 -1.45 -1.21
CA MET A 181 -34.05 -2.11 -1.01
C MET A 181 -34.16 -3.34 -1.92
N ASP A 182 -33.70 -4.51 -1.46
CA ASP A 182 -33.89 -5.78 -2.20
C ASP A 182 -35.37 -6.19 -2.34
N SER A 183 -36.28 -5.46 -1.66
CA SER A 183 -37.73 -5.53 -1.88
C SER A 183 -38.43 -4.22 -1.49
N PRO A 184 -39.66 -3.97 -1.97
CA PRO A 184 -40.43 -2.77 -1.61
C PRO A 184 -40.73 -2.63 -0.11
N GLU A 185 -40.85 -3.75 0.60
CA GLU A 185 -41.04 -3.78 2.06
C GLU A 185 -39.73 -3.52 2.82
N GLY A 186 -38.60 -3.69 2.14
CA GLY A 186 -37.24 -3.63 2.66
C GLY A 186 -36.76 -5.01 3.04
N ASP A 187 -35.61 -5.43 2.49
CA ASP A 187 -34.94 -6.69 2.79
C ASP A 187 -33.41 -6.46 2.91
N PHE A 188 -33.06 -5.38 3.59
CA PHE A 188 -31.70 -4.84 3.67
C PHE A 188 -30.62 -5.87 4.04
N ASP A 189 -29.49 -5.83 3.33
CA ASP A 189 -28.25 -6.52 3.69
C ASP A 189 -27.24 -5.57 4.38
N VAL A 190 -26.59 -6.06 5.43
CA VAL A 190 -25.50 -5.34 6.12
C VAL A 190 -24.33 -5.00 5.19
N VAL A 191 -24.07 -5.78 4.13
CA VAL A 191 -22.99 -5.49 3.18
C VAL A 191 -23.35 -4.37 2.20
N GLN A 192 -24.64 -4.07 2.03
CA GLN A 192 -25.15 -2.97 1.19
C GLN A 192 -25.49 -1.73 2.04
N SER A 193 -24.78 -1.54 3.15
CA SER A 193 -25.00 -0.41 4.05
C SER A 193 -24.00 0.72 3.83
N LEU A 194 -24.47 1.95 3.93
CA LEU A 194 -23.61 3.14 3.92
C LEU A 194 -23.05 3.42 5.32
N ASP A 195 -21.72 3.54 5.45
CA ASP A 195 -21.06 4.11 6.64
C ASP A 195 -20.22 5.33 6.22
N GLY A 196 -20.71 6.51 6.60
CA GLY A 196 -20.15 7.77 6.15
C GLY A 196 -20.99 8.97 6.55
N ILE A 197 -20.59 10.14 6.07
CA ILE A 197 -21.32 11.39 6.29
C ILE A 197 -21.76 11.93 4.92
N ILE A 198 -23.06 12.19 4.78
CA ILE A 198 -23.64 12.87 3.62
C ILE A 198 -24.00 14.30 4.02
N VAL A 199 -23.63 15.26 3.16
CA VAL A 199 -24.00 16.67 3.27
C VAL A 199 -24.61 17.12 1.96
N ASP A 200 -25.51 18.10 2.04
CA ASP A 200 -26.09 18.75 0.86
C ASP A 200 -26.78 17.78 -0.12
N TYR A 201 -27.40 16.73 0.40
CA TYR A 201 -28.16 15.76 -0.41
C TYR A 201 -29.34 16.45 -1.09
N LYS A 202 -29.39 16.42 -2.42
CA LYS A 202 -30.43 17.04 -3.23
C LYS A 202 -30.84 16.12 -4.36
N LEU A 203 -32.13 15.80 -4.40
CA LEU A 203 -32.75 15.08 -5.50
C LEU A 203 -33.60 16.04 -6.32
N TYR A 204 -33.44 16.02 -7.63
CA TYR A 204 -34.14 16.86 -8.60
C TYR A 204 -34.91 16.00 -9.60
N ASP A 205 -35.97 16.60 -10.12
CA ASP A 205 -36.81 15.99 -11.16
C ASP A 205 -36.59 16.55 -12.56
N VAL A 206 -35.40 17.11 -12.76
CA VAL A 206 -34.93 17.68 -14.01
C VAL A 206 -33.52 17.17 -14.24
N ALA A 207 -33.13 17.10 -15.51
CA ALA A 207 -31.73 16.90 -15.87
C ALA A 207 -30.97 18.20 -15.59
N LEU A 208 -29.89 18.10 -14.81
CA LEU A 208 -29.00 19.22 -14.56
C LEU A 208 -27.96 19.34 -15.67
N SER A 209 -27.63 20.57 -16.05
CA SER A 209 -26.49 20.86 -16.93
C SER A 209 -25.18 20.85 -16.15
N GLN A 210 -24.05 20.74 -16.86
CA GLN A 210 -22.71 20.84 -16.27
C GLN A 210 -22.57 22.08 -15.37
N ALA A 211 -22.96 23.26 -15.86
CA ALA A 211 -22.86 24.51 -15.10
C ALA A 211 -23.69 24.49 -13.80
N GLN A 212 -24.86 23.84 -13.82
CA GLN A 212 -25.68 23.69 -12.61
C GLN A 212 -25.06 22.74 -11.60
N MET A 213 -24.37 21.69 -12.06
CA MET A 213 -23.61 20.78 -11.19
C MET A 213 -22.39 21.48 -10.58
N GLU A 214 -21.70 22.34 -11.35
CA GLU A 214 -20.58 23.16 -10.88
C GLU A 214 -21.02 24.20 -9.83
N ASP A 215 -22.20 24.81 -10.01
CA ASP A 215 -22.81 25.70 -9.02
C ASP A 215 -23.01 24.96 -7.66
N ILE A 216 -23.45 23.69 -7.69
CA ILE A 216 -23.64 22.86 -6.49
C ILE A 216 -22.29 22.48 -5.86
N LEU A 217 -21.33 22.03 -6.67
CA LEU A 217 -19.96 21.72 -6.23
C LEU A 217 -19.32 22.89 -5.47
N THR A 218 -19.46 24.10 -6.01
CA THR A 218 -18.83 25.31 -5.45
C THR A 218 -19.69 26.01 -4.41
N CYS A 219 -20.92 25.54 -4.19
CA CYS A 219 -21.95 26.20 -3.37
C CYS A 219 -22.26 27.64 -3.82
N GLN A 220 -22.04 27.96 -5.10
CA GLN A 220 -22.28 29.28 -5.67
C GLN A 220 -23.57 29.31 -6.48
N ASN A 221 -24.16 30.50 -6.65
CA ASN A 221 -25.36 30.74 -7.46
C ASN A 221 -26.57 29.82 -7.17
N MET A 222 -26.65 29.23 -5.98
CA MET A 222 -27.71 28.26 -5.61
C MET A 222 -29.13 28.78 -5.80
N ALA A 223 -29.34 30.10 -5.76
CA ALA A 223 -30.62 30.74 -6.03
C ALA A 223 -31.12 30.58 -7.48
N ARG A 224 -30.25 30.23 -8.43
CA ARG A 224 -30.61 29.96 -9.84
C ARG A 224 -31.10 28.54 -10.06
N LEU A 225 -30.84 27.63 -9.12
CA LEU A 225 -31.27 26.24 -9.20
C LEU A 225 -32.75 26.13 -8.87
N ARG A 226 -33.44 25.20 -9.53
CA ARG A 226 -34.81 24.83 -9.17
C ARG A 226 -34.80 24.26 -7.74
N LYS A 227 -35.90 24.39 -7.00
CA LYS A 227 -36.00 23.76 -5.68
C LYS A 227 -35.95 22.22 -5.84
N PRO A 228 -35.10 21.50 -5.07
CA PRO A 228 -35.07 20.04 -5.11
C PRO A 228 -36.39 19.43 -4.61
N ILE A 229 -36.71 18.23 -5.07
CA ILE A 229 -37.88 17.47 -4.61
C ILE A 229 -37.64 16.81 -3.25
N ILE A 230 -36.39 16.47 -2.95
CA ILE A 230 -35.93 16.00 -1.64
C ILE A 230 -34.62 16.72 -1.31
N ASP A 231 -34.52 17.21 -0.08
CA ASP A 231 -33.28 17.65 0.52
C ASP A 231 -33.20 17.25 2.01
N LEU A 232 -32.02 17.40 2.63
CA LEU A 232 -31.84 17.13 4.08
C LEU A 232 -32.49 18.19 4.99
N GLN A 233 -33.01 19.29 4.43
CA GLN A 233 -33.59 20.39 5.20
C GLN A 233 -35.10 20.26 5.38
N GLY A 234 -35.78 19.55 4.47
CA GLY A 234 -37.20 19.28 4.52
C GLY A 234 -37.57 18.10 5.41
N ASP A 235 -38.86 18.01 5.74
CA ASP A 235 -39.42 16.96 6.61
C ASP A 235 -39.69 15.63 5.88
N SER A 236 -39.20 15.46 4.64
CA SER A 236 -39.52 14.32 3.79
C SER A 236 -38.71 13.06 4.10
N LEU A 237 -37.60 13.16 4.85
CA LEU A 237 -36.71 12.05 5.17
C LEU A 237 -36.78 11.74 6.68
N LEU A 238 -37.33 10.58 7.02
CA LEU A 238 -37.37 10.07 8.39
C LEU A 238 -36.05 9.37 8.71
N VAL A 239 -35.41 9.81 9.78
CA VAL A 239 -34.17 9.19 10.29
C VAL A 239 -34.50 7.87 10.99
N LYS A 240 -33.81 6.78 10.62
CA LYS A 240 -33.96 5.44 11.22
C LYS A 240 -32.64 4.92 11.78
N GLY A 241 -32.76 4.12 12.85
CA GLY A 241 -31.65 3.45 13.54
C GLY A 241 -30.56 4.40 14.07
N PRO A 242 -29.29 3.95 14.16
CA PRO A 242 -28.17 4.71 14.73
C PRO A 242 -27.64 5.78 13.76
N THR A 243 -28.53 6.62 13.24
CA THR A 243 -28.22 7.69 12.30
C THR A 243 -28.26 9.03 13.04
N GLU A 244 -27.21 9.85 12.87
CA GLU A 244 -27.03 11.09 13.62
C GLU A 244 -27.11 12.31 12.68
N THR A 245 -27.96 13.28 13.04
CA THR A 245 -28.02 14.58 12.35
C THR A 245 -26.98 15.54 12.94
N LEU A 246 -26.17 16.13 12.08
CA LEU A 246 -25.11 17.06 12.45
C LEU A 246 -25.02 18.24 11.48
N TYR A 247 -24.13 19.19 11.77
CA TYR A 247 -23.88 20.35 10.92
C TYR A 247 -22.40 20.44 10.53
N VAL A 248 -22.12 20.60 9.24
CA VAL A 248 -20.77 20.81 8.69
C VAL A 248 -20.67 22.22 8.11
N SER A 249 -19.54 22.91 8.29
CA SER A 249 -19.36 24.25 7.71
C SER A 249 -19.25 24.21 6.19
N GLU A 250 -19.81 25.22 5.52
CA GLU A 250 -19.81 25.32 4.05
C GLU A 250 -18.39 25.39 3.48
N GLY A 251 -17.49 26.14 4.13
CA GLY A 251 -16.09 26.22 3.70
C GLY A 251 -15.35 24.87 3.69
N VAL A 252 -15.70 23.94 4.58
CA VAL A 252 -15.09 22.60 4.60
C VAL A 252 -15.58 21.74 3.43
N VAL A 253 -16.84 21.91 3.02
CA VAL A 253 -17.47 21.09 1.98
C VAL A 253 -17.17 21.65 0.59
N CYS A 254 -17.34 22.96 0.40
CA CYS A 254 -17.34 23.60 -0.92
C CYS A 254 -16.03 24.28 -1.29
N ALA A 255 -15.21 24.69 -0.31
CA ALA A 255 -13.88 25.29 -0.55
C ALA A 255 -12.73 24.28 -0.41
N GLY A 256 -13.06 23.00 -0.14
CA GLY A 256 -12.11 21.93 0.11
C GLY A 256 -11.67 21.84 1.57
N GLU A 257 -11.61 20.62 2.10
CA GLU A 257 -11.14 20.35 3.46
C GLU A 257 -9.61 20.32 3.51
N ASP A 258 -9.06 20.85 4.60
CA ASP A 258 -7.66 20.57 4.97
C ASP A 258 -7.55 19.09 5.35
N PRO A 259 -6.81 18.26 4.58
CA PRO A 259 -6.74 16.82 4.83
C PRO A 259 -6.00 16.50 6.14
N ARG A 260 -5.38 17.50 6.79
CA ARG A 260 -4.61 17.29 8.01
C ARG A 260 -5.47 16.74 9.14
N VAL A 261 -4.98 15.68 9.77
CA VAL A 261 -5.61 15.04 10.92
C VAL A 261 -4.71 15.20 12.12
N THR A 262 -5.26 15.68 13.23
CA THR A 262 -4.55 15.75 14.51
C THR A 262 -5.12 14.69 15.45
N MET A 263 -4.27 13.90 16.10
CA MET A 263 -4.69 12.84 17.03
C MET A 263 -3.82 12.85 18.30
N LEU A 264 -4.45 12.77 19.47
CA LEU A 264 -3.77 12.49 20.75
C LEU A 264 -3.56 10.99 20.93
N PHE A 265 -2.40 10.59 21.43
CA PHE A 265 -2.20 9.21 21.86
C PHE A 265 -2.20 9.12 23.38
N PRO A 266 -3.13 8.35 23.99
CA PRO A 266 -3.37 8.34 25.44
C PRO A 266 -2.35 7.51 26.24
N TYR A 267 -1.07 7.78 26.04
CA TYR A 267 0.03 7.16 26.78
C TYR A 267 1.18 8.15 26.94
N ARG A 268 1.89 8.06 28.06
CA ARG A 268 2.84 9.11 28.44
C ARG A 268 4.23 8.81 27.89
N LEU A 269 4.79 9.76 27.15
CA LEU A 269 6.16 9.76 26.67
C LEU A 269 6.90 11.03 27.12
N ASN A 270 8.22 10.93 27.24
CA ASN A 270 9.05 12.13 27.27
C ASN A 270 9.04 12.81 25.88
N PHE A 271 9.49 14.06 25.80
CA PHE A 271 9.39 14.86 24.58
C PHE A 271 10.12 14.23 23.39
N TYR A 272 11.32 13.67 23.60
CA TYR A 272 12.13 13.09 22.52
C TYR A 272 11.45 11.84 21.94
N ASN A 273 10.92 10.98 22.80
CA ASN A 273 10.19 9.79 22.38
C ASN A 273 8.85 10.15 21.74
N ALA A 274 8.17 11.21 22.21
CA ALA A 274 6.93 11.71 21.64
C ALA A 274 7.12 12.23 20.21
N ASP A 275 8.14 13.06 19.99
CA ASP A 275 8.50 13.56 18.67
C ASP A 275 8.94 12.42 17.73
N TYR A 276 9.80 11.51 18.24
CA TYR A 276 10.20 10.32 17.50
C TYR A 276 9.01 9.44 17.10
N TRP A 277 8.05 9.22 18.01
CA TRP A 277 6.82 8.46 17.75
C TRP A 277 5.98 9.10 16.64
N CYS A 278 5.70 10.40 16.71
CA CYS A 278 4.92 11.08 15.67
C CYS A 278 5.62 11.01 14.30
N ARG A 279 6.95 11.22 14.26
CA ARG A 279 7.74 11.12 13.02
C ARG A 279 7.74 9.72 12.43
N ASN A 280 7.84 8.71 13.30
CA ASN A 280 7.71 7.32 12.89
C ASN A 280 6.36 7.10 12.18
N LEU A 281 5.25 7.52 12.79
CA LEU A 281 3.90 7.41 12.22
C LEU A 281 3.63 8.30 10.98
N LYS A 282 4.66 8.91 10.37
CA LYS A 282 4.54 9.84 9.23
C LYS A 282 3.76 11.12 9.55
N GLY A 283 3.75 11.50 10.82
CA GLY A 283 3.25 12.78 11.29
C GLY A 283 4.37 13.66 11.86
N SER A 284 3.96 14.73 12.52
CA SER A 284 4.83 15.62 13.29
C SER A 284 4.20 15.91 14.64
N LEU A 285 5.01 16.28 15.63
CA LEU A 285 4.46 16.70 16.92
C LEU A 285 3.64 17.99 16.74
N PHE A 286 2.45 18.02 17.30
CA PHE A 286 1.45 19.04 17.06
C PHE A 286 1.88 20.43 17.56
N LEU A 287 1.80 21.43 16.68
CA LEU A 287 2.08 22.84 17.00
C LEU A 287 0.89 23.71 16.56
N PRO A 288 0.21 24.40 17.50
CA PRO A 288 -0.89 25.30 17.14
C PRO A 288 -0.45 26.47 16.27
N GLN A 289 -1.26 26.81 15.27
CA GLN A 289 -1.01 27.94 14.35
C GLN A 289 -1.84 29.18 14.68
N SER A 290 -2.90 29.04 15.47
CA SER A 290 -3.82 30.12 15.82
C SER A 290 -4.53 29.85 17.15
N ASP A 291 -5.18 30.88 17.69
CA ASP A 291 -5.96 30.78 18.93
C ASP A 291 -7.18 29.88 18.80
N GLU A 292 -7.85 29.93 17.65
CA GLU A 292 -8.98 29.05 17.32
C GLU A 292 -8.56 27.58 17.35
N PHE A 293 -7.43 27.26 16.71
CA PHE A 293 -6.93 25.89 16.64
C PHE A 293 -6.44 25.38 17.99
N ASN A 294 -5.79 26.25 18.78
CA ASN A 294 -5.38 25.94 20.15
C ASN A 294 -6.57 25.61 21.06
N THR A 295 -7.63 26.43 20.99
CA THR A 295 -8.85 26.25 21.79
C THR A 295 -9.57 24.95 21.41
N ARG A 296 -9.79 24.73 20.10
CA ARG A 296 -10.43 23.52 19.59
C ARG A 296 -9.72 22.24 20.06
N MET A 297 -8.40 22.20 19.96
CA MET A 297 -7.62 21.01 20.32
C MET A 297 -7.58 20.78 21.82
N TYR A 298 -7.57 21.84 22.63
CA TYR A 298 -7.71 21.71 24.08
C TYR A 298 -9.06 21.09 24.46
N ASP A 299 -10.16 21.62 23.92
CA ASP A 299 -11.52 21.15 24.23
C ASP A 299 -11.73 19.68 23.81
N GLU A 300 -11.13 19.29 22.69
CA GLU A 300 -11.17 17.92 22.19
C GLU A 300 -10.40 16.92 23.09
N TYR A 301 -9.25 17.36 23.62
CA TYR A 301 -8.32 16.47 24.31
C TYR A 301 -8.31 16.55 25.84
N VAL A 302 -8.97 17.54 26.44
CA VAL A 302 -9.04 17.68 27.91
C VAL A 302 -9.66 16.46 28.59
N ARG A 303 -10.52 15.71 27.90
CA ARG A 303 -11.12 14.45 28.39
C ARG A 303 -10.10 13.34 28.70
N PHE A 304 -8.87 13.44 28.17
CA PHE A 304 -7.77 12.50 28.42
C PHE A 304 -6.90 12.90 29.61
N SER A 305 -7.30 13.91 30.39
CA SER A 305 -6.55 14.44 31.53
C SER A 305 -6.11 13.35 32.51
N ASP A 306 -6.97 12.43 32.89
CA ASP A 306 -6.64 11.34 33.83
C ASP A 306 -5.50 10.44 33.32
N GLN A 307 -5.50 10.15 32.02
CA GLN A 307 -4.50 9.29 31.39
C GLN A 307 -3.19 10.03 31.13
N CYS A 308 -3.25 11.31 30.79
CA CYS A 308 -2.09 12.06 30.31
C CYS A 308 -1.40 12.90 31.39
N THR A 309 -2.12 13.34 32.42
CA THR A 309 -1.58 14.22 33.46
C THR A 309 -0.81 13.42 34.52
N GLY A 310 0.48 13.76 34.67
CA GLY A 310 1.27 13.36 35.82
C GLY A 310 1.03 14.24 37.04
N THR A 311 2.02 14.36 37.90
CA THR A 311 1.96 15.17 39.13
C THR A 311 1.78 16.67 38.88
N TRP A 312 2.01 17.17 37.66
CA TRP A 312 2.13 18.59 37.33
C TRP A 312 1.15 19.09 36.25
N THR A 313 -0.04 18.48 36.11
CA THR A 313 -1.14 18.96 35.25
C THR A 313 -0.87 19.01 33.73
N ASN A 314 0.29 18.56 33.25
CA ASN A 314 0.66 18.54 31.82
C ASN A 314 -0.22 17.57 31.03
N LEU A 315 -0.97 18.08 30.07
CA LEU A 315 -1.93 17.32 29.27
C LEU A 315 -1.28 16.69 28.03
N TYR A 316 -0.63 17.48 27.19
CA TYR A 316 0.08 16.97 26.02
C TYR A 316 1.23 17.88 25.60
N TRP A 317 2.15 17.33 24.80
CA TRP A 317 3.28 18.07 24.26
C TRP A 317 2.90 19.01 23.11
N ILE A 318 3.52 20.20 23.08
CA ILE A 318 3.47 21.15 21.96
C ILE A 318 4.78 21.03 21.17
N GLY A 319 4.67 20.94 19.84
CA GLY A 319 5.73 20.68 18.87
C GLY A 319 6.69 21.82 18.61
N ALA A 320 7.32 22.34 19.66
CA ALA A 320 8.36 23.35 19.57
C ALA A 320 9.44 23.15 20.65
N PHE A 321 10.64 23.69 20.38
CA PHE A 321 11.82 23.48 21.22
C PHE A 321 12.57 24.80 21.44
N GLY A 322 13.04 25.02 22.67
CA GLY A 322 13.74 26.25 23.07
C GLY A 322 15.23 26.24 22.70
N ASN A 323 15.66 27.25 21.94
CA ASN A 323 17.07 27.47 21.59
C ASN A 323 17.82 28.18 22.73
N LEU A 324 18.88 27.56 23.25
CA LEU A 324 19.64 28.11 24.39
C LEU A 324 20.50 29.33 24.05
N THR A 325 20.79 29.56 22.78
CA THR A 325 21.63 30.68 22.31
C THR A 325 20.79 31.92 22.08
N THR A 326 19.68 31.80 21.35
CA THR A 326 18.78 32.93 21.05
C THR A 326 17.75 33.17 22.14
N LEU A 327 17.49 32.17 23.00
CA LEU A 327 16.42 32.14 24.00
C LEU A 327 15.02 32.23 23.39
N GLU A 328 14.88 31.85 22.13
CA GLU A 328 13.62 31.82 21.38
C GLU A 328 13.08 30.39 21.25
N TRP A 329 11.76 30.27 21.08
CA TRP A 329 11.09 29.00 20.80
C TRP A 329 11.04 28.76 19.29
N MET A 330 11.58 27.62 18.86
CA MET A 330 11.72 27.27 17.45
C MET A 330 10.81 26.09 17.08
N THR A 331 10.43 26.02 15.81
CA THR A 331 9.77 24.86 15.22
C THR A 331 10.68 23.63 15.22
N LEU A 332 10.07 22.44 15.15
CA LEU A 332 10.79 21.17 15.04
C LEU A 332 11.16 20.79 13.59
N THR A 333 10.80 21.63 12.62
CA THR A 333 11.11 21.45 11.20
C THR A 333 12.59 21.74 10.92
N ASP A 334 13.11 21.28 9.78
CA ASP A 334 14.53 21.37 9.45
C ASP A 334 15.06 22.81 9.35
N ASP A 335 14.19 23.76 8.98
CA ASP A 335 14.48 25.20 8.94
C ASP A 335 14.65 25.82 10.33
N LYS A 336 14.11 25.18 11.38
CA LYS A 336 14.13 25.62 12.78
C LYS A 336 13.80 27.11 12.88
N SER A 337 12.67 27.53 12.32
CA SER A 337 12.20 28.92 12.35
C SER A 337 11.53 29.26 13.69
N PRO A 338 11.46 30.54 14.11
CA PRO A 338 10.72 30.92 15.31
C PRO A 338 9.23 30.59 15.19
N ILE A 339 8.59 30.20 16.30
CA ILE A 339 7.14 29.92 16.29
C ILE A 339 6.33 31.20 16.01
N ALA A 340 5.27 31.06 15.21
CA ALA A 340 4.41 32.19 14.81
C ALA A 340 3.30 32.53 15.82
N TYR A 341 2.92 31.56 16.66
CA TYR A 341 1.86 31.69 17.65
C TYR A 341 2.28 31.01 18.95
N ASP A 342 1.97 31.66 20.07
CA ASP A 342 2.14 31.10 21.40
C ASP A 342 1.01 31.50 22.34
N ASN A 343 0.82 30.71 23.40
CA ASN A 343 -0.19 30.98 24.42
C ASN A 343 0.29 30.61 25.83
N PHE A 344 1.50 31.03 26.19
CA PHE A 344 2.08 30.71 27.50
C PHE A 344 1.32 31.34 28.66
N ILE A 345 1.36 30.68 29.83
CA ILE A 345 1.07 31.36 31.10
C ILE A 345 2.09 32.47 31.30
N LYS A 346 1.63 33.62 31.79
CA LYS A 346 2.49 34.77 32.09
C LYS A 346 3.66 34.38 33.00
N GLY A 347 4.89 34.50 32.49
CA GLY A 347 6.13 34.22 33.22
C GLY A 347 6.64 32.77 33.14
N TRP A 348 5.95 31.89 32.41
CA TRP A 348 6.31 30.48 32.20
C TRP A 348 6.76 30.20 30.74
N ASP A 349 7.19 31.24 30.04
CA ASP A 349 7.65 31.29 28.66
C ASP A 349 9.19 31.24 28.52
N LYS A 350 9.91 31.24 29.65
CA LYS A 350 11.38 31.36 29.64
C LYS A 350 12.09 30.07 29.23
N VAL A 351 12.85 30.15 28.15
CA VAL A 351 13.77 29.09 27.71
C VAL A 351 14.91 28.94 28.72
N SER A 352 15.14 27.71 29.18
CA SER A 352 16.29 27.39 30.06
C SER A 352 16.72 25.95 29.85
N LYS A 353 17.94 25.59 30.25
CA LYS A 353 18.45 24.21 30.15
C LYS A 353 17.53 23.17 30.81
N LYS A 354 16.79 23.55 31.85
CA LYS A 354 15.83 22.67 32.55
C LYS A 354 14.48 22.60 31.85
N PHE A 355 14.04 23.68 31.20
CA PHE A 355 12.73 23.84 30.59
C PHE A 355 12.90 24.28 29.13
N GLN A 356 13.21 23.31 28.25
CA GLN A 356 13.41 23.53 26.81
C GLN A 356 12.24 23.03 25.94
N CYS A 357 11.22 22.45 26.55
CA CYS A 357 10.06 21.89 25.86
C CYS A 357 8.79 22.57 26.34
N ILE A 358 7.68 22.44 25.61
CA ILE A 358 6.41 23.10 25.91
C ILE A 358 5.33 22.05 26.08
N SER A 359 4.51 22.16 27.12
CA SER A 359 3.29 21.36 27.24
C SER A 359 2.05 22.23 27.40
N MET A 360 0.93 21.73 26.89
CA MET A 360 -0.40 22.20 27.24
C MET A 360 -0.73 21.73 28.66
N ILE A 361 -1.34 22.58 29.48
CA ILE A 361 -1.62 22.26 30.89
C ILE A 361 -3.12 22.33 31.20
N THR A 362 -3.55 21.58 32.22
CA THR A 362 -4.95 21.61 32.71
C THR A 362 -5.20 22.63 33.82
N LYS A 363 -4.14 23.20 34.40
CA LYS A 363 -4.26 24.17 35.51
C LYS A 363 -4.89 25.51 35.10
N GLU A 364 -4.65 25.95 33.86
CA GLU A 364 -5.23 27.16 33.27
C GLU A 364 -5.66 26.83 31.84
N THR A 365 -6.93 27.08 31.52
CA THR A 365 -7.55 26.67 30.25
C THR A 365 -6.83 27.31 29.06
N TYR A 366 -6.54 26.51 28.04
CA TYR A 366 -5.91 26.91 26.77
C TYR A 366 -4.44 27.36 26.86
N LYS A 367 -3.82 27.33 28.05
CA LYS A 367 -2.48 27.87 28.27
C LYS A 367 -1.36 26.84 28.22
N TRP A 368 -0.17 27.31 27.82
CA TRP A 368 1.04 26.50 27.73
C TRP A 368 2.02 26.81 28.86
N SER A 369 2.92 25.87 29.12
CA SER A 369 4.00 26.04 30.09
C SER A 369 5.32 25.48 29.55
N ALA A 370 6.41 26.22 29.74
CA ALA A 370 7.74 25.66 29.62
C ALA A 370 7.89 24.49 30.61
N THR A 371 8.31 23.35 30.09
CA THR A 371 8.27 22.04 30.75
C THR A 371 9.59 21.31 30.53
N ALA A 372 10.01 20.52 31.52
CA ALA A 372 11.22 19.72 31.39
C ALA A 372 10.97 18.57 30.40
N CYS A 373 11.81 18.45 29.38
CA CYS A 373 11.63 17.50 28.27
C CYS A 373 11.53 16.02 28.70
N VAL A 374 12.06 15.69 29.88
CA VAL A 374 11.99 14.34 30.47
C VAL A 374 10.64 14.02 31.13
N THR A 375 9.76 15.00 31.29
CA THR A 375 8.47 14.83 31.96
C THR A 375 7.54 13.95 31.12
N PRO A 376 6.96 12.86 31.64
CA PRO A 376 6.08 12.02 30.84
C PRO A 376 4.69 12.67 30.68
N THR A 377 4.26 12.91 29.44
CA THR A 377 2.90 13.35 29.07
C THR A 377 2.52 12.82 27.68
N CYS A 378 1.28 13.00 27.24
CA CYS A 378 0.80 12.42 25.98
C CYS A 378 1.33 13.17 24.75
N PRO A 379 1.69 12.47 23.66
CA PRO A 379 1.94 13.10 22.37
C PRO A 379 0.61 13.41 21.66
N VAL A 380 0.59 14.53 20.95
CA VAL A 380 -0.42 14.82 19.94
C VAL A 380 0.32 14.92 18.61
N CYS A 381 -0.07 14.10 17.64
CA CYS A 381 0.57 14.06 16.33
C CYS A 381 -0.34 14.71 15.29
N ASN A 382 0.26 15.48 14.39
CA ASN A 382 -0.37 16.05 13.22
C ASN A 382 0.05 15.24 11.98
N PHE A 383 -0.92 14.81 11.19
CA PHE A 383 -0.75 14.04 9.96
C PHE A 383 -1.18 14.88 8.76
N THR A 384 -0.55 14.68 7.60
CA THR A 384 -0.92 15.37 6.34
C THR A 384 -2.20 14.80 5.71
N GLY A 385 -2.69 13.68 6.22
CA GLY A 385 -3.87 12.96 5.76
C GLY A 385 -4.33 11.94 6.80
N PRO A 386 -5.46 11.25 6.55
CA PRO A 386 -5.90 10.12 7.37
C PRO A 386 -4.81 9.05 7.49
N PRO A 387 -4.30 8.76 8.69
CA PRO A 387 -3.18 7.85 8.85
C PRO A 387 -3.62 6.40 8.62
N LEU A 388 -2.83 5.68 7.82
CA LEU A 388 -3.08 4.31 7.39
C LEU A 388 -2.04 3.38 8.02
N ILE A 389 -2.51 2.24 8.56
CA ILE A 389 -1.66 1.15 9.02
C ILE A 389 -2.00 -0.13 8.25
N ARG A 390 -0.98 -0.93 7.92
CA ARG A 390 -1.10 -2.15 7.12
C ARG A 390 -0.81 -3.40 7.94
N LEU A 391 -1.63 -4.43 7.78
CA LEU A 391 -1.44 -5.76 8.35
C LEU A 391 -0.82 -6.70 7.31
N ARG A 392 0.20 -7.46 7.74
CA ARG A 392 0.88 -8.49 6.94
C ARG A 392 1.01 -9.80 7.72
N GLY A 393 1.16 -10.91 7.01
CA GLY A 393 1.43 -12.24 7.59
C GLY A 393 0.29 -13.25 7.51
N MET A 394 -0.89 -12.84 7.05
CA MET A 394 -2.06 -13.71 6.90
C MET A 394 -2.05 -14.46 5.56
N CYS A 395 -2.76 -15.59 5.47
CA CYS A 395 -2.90 -16.29 4.21
C CYS A 395 -3.78 -15.50 3.23
N ALA A 396 -3.68 -15.78 1.93
CA ALA A 396 -4.40 -15.03 0.89
C ALA A 396 -5.93 -15.09 1.05
N ASP A 397 -6.46 -16.16 1.63
CA ASP A 397 -7.90 -16.40 1.78
C ASP A 397 -8.48 -15.85 3.10
N SER A 398 -7.65 -15.19 3.92
CA SER A 398 -8.03 -14.65 5.24
C SER A 398 -9.22 -13.69 5.15
N LEU A 399 -10.17 -13.82 6.08
CA LEU A 399 -11.28 -12.89 6.25
C LEU A 399 -10.86 -11.61 7.00
N LEU A 400 -9.67 -11.59 7.61
CA LEU A 400 -9.10 -10.38 8.19
C LEU A 400 -8.61 -9.41 7.10
N GLU A 401 -8.83 -8.13 7.33
CA GLU A 401 -8.42 -7.08 6.42
C GLU A 401 -6.96 -6.65 6.60
N GLN A 402 -6.43 -5.99 5.57
CA GLN A 402 -5.05 -5.55 5.53
C GLN A 402 -4.85 -4.07 5.87
N ASN A 403 -5.88 -3.23 5.78
CA ASN A 403 -5.74 -1.78 5.85
C ASN A 403 -6.64 -1.21 6.95
N PHE A 404 -6.05 -0.48 7.89
CA PHE A 404 -6.78 0.15 9.00
C PHE A 404 -6.45 1.63 9.12
N TYR A 405 -7.43 2.42 9.56
CA TYR A 405 -7.28 3.83 9.91
C TYR A 405 -7.54 4.00 11.41
N PHE A 406 -6.93 4.99 12.03
CA PHE A 406 -7.18 5.31 13.44
C PHE A 406 -7.60 6.78 13.56
N LEU A 407 -8.91 7.01 13.57
CA LEU A 407 -9.51 8.35 13.62
C LEU A 407 -10.48 8.51 14.80
N GLU A 408 -10.66 7.47 15.61
CA GLU A 408 -11.66 7.44 16.66
C GLU A 408 -11.12 6.83 17.96
N TYR A 409 -11.85 7.11 19.03
CA TYR A 409 -11.57 6.60 20.37
C TYR A 409 -12.79 5.88 20.92
N GLU A 410 -12.58 4.70 21.49
CA GLU A 410 -13.58 3.97 22.28
C GLU A 410 -13.01 3.80 23.69
N ASN A 411 -13.72 4.25 24.72
CA ASN A 411 -13.27 4.22 26.13
C ASN A 411 -11.87 4.84 26.34
N ASN A 412 -11.62 6.00 25.71
CA ASN A 412 -10.32 6.69 25.73
C ASN A 412 -9.15 5.81 25.25
N GLN A 413 -9.40 4.87 24.34
CA GLN A 413 -8.39 4.08 23.65
C GLN A 413 -8.60 4.22 22.14
N LEU A 414 -7.51 4.24 21.38
CA LEU A 414 -7.58 4.32 19.92
C LEU A 414 -8.26 3.08 19.36
N VAL A 415 -9.10 3.30 18.34
CA VAL A 415 -9.70 2.26 17.52
C VAL A 415 -8.99 2.25 16.18
N PHE A 416 -8.45 1.10 15.79
CA PHE A 416 -7.99 0.90 14.41
C PHE A 416 -9.14 0.29 13.62
N ASP A 417 -9.79 1.10 12.80
CA ASP A 417 -10.94 0.70 12.01
C ASP A 417 -10.51 0.26 10.61
N GLY A 418 -10.92 -0.94 10.22
CA GLY A 418 -10.66 -1.49 8.90
C GLY A 418 -11.42 -0.75 7.81
N GLN A 419 -11.03 -0.99 6.57
CA GLN A 419 -11.74 -0.43 5.43
C GLN A 419 -13.11 -1.06 5.20
N TRP A 420 -13.38 -2.27 5.70
CA TRP A 420 -14.62 -3.00 5.43
C TRP A 420 -15.41 -3.27 6.73
N HIS A 421 -15.09 -4.36 7.43
CA HIS A 421 -15.83 -4.87 8.58
C HIS A 421 -14.96 -5.21 9.80
N VAL A 422 -13.64 -5.28 9.69
CA VAL A 422 -12.72 -5.61 10.80
C VAL A 422 -12.33 -4.36 11.57
N ARG A 423 -12.14 -4.48 12.88
CA ARG A 423 -11.58 -3.42 13.72
C ARG A 423 -10.65 -4.01 14.77
N ILE A 424 -9.70 -3.22 15.25
CA ILE A 424 -8.82 -3.55 16.37
C ILE A 424 -9.12 -2.61 17.53
N VAL A 425 -9.55 -3.19 18.65
CA VAL A 425 -9.97 -2.47 19.85
C VAL A 425 -9.25 -2.98 21.09
N SER A 426 -9.11 -2.11 22.08
CA SER A 426 -8.52 -2.43 23.37
C SER A 426 -9.59 -2.90 24.36
N THR A 427 -9.51 -4.15 24.82
CA THR A 427 -10.45 -4.71 25.82
C THR A 427 -9.68 -5.40 26.95
N ASN A 428 -9.91 -5.02 28.22
CA ASN A 428 -9.34 -5.68 29.40
C ASN A 428 -7.82 -5.96 29.30
N ASN A 429 -7.04 -4.96 28.88
CA ASN A 429 -5.58 -5.06 28.65
C ASN A 429 -5.15 -6.04 27.54
N THR A 430 -6.05 -6.36 26.60
CA THR A 430 -5.77 -7.14 25.39
C THR A 430 -6.17 -6.34 24.16
N TRP A 431 -5.44 -6.53 23.05
CA TRP A 431 -5.91 -6.07 21.75
C TRP A 431 -6.74 -7.18 21.11
N VAL A 432 -7.94 -6.81 20.67
CA VAL A 432 -8.88 -7.71 20.01
C VAL A 432 -9.16 -7.15 18.63
N MET A 433 -8.78 -7.92 17.62
CA MET A 433 -9.19 -7.70 16.23
C MET A 433 -10.45 -8.52 16.00
N GLU A 434 -11.55 -7.89 15.61
CA GLU A 434 -12.86 -8.54 15.47
C GLU A 434 -13.60 -8.05 14.24
N SER A 435 -14.48 -8.90 13.69
CA SER A 435 -15.36 -8.52 12.57
C SER A 435 -16.74 -8.10 13.04
N ARG A 436 -17.28 -7.07 12.39
CA ARG A 436 -18.66 -6.59 12.56
C ARG A 436 -19.70 -7.46 11.88
N ILE A 437 -19.28 -8.26 10.90
CA ILE A 437 -20.14 -9.13 10.08
C ILE A 437 -19.98 -10.59 10.52
N HIS A 438 -18.74 -11.06 10.67
CA HIS A 438 -18.41 -12.43 11.06
C HIS A 438 -18.19 -12.53 12.57
N ARG A 439 -19.23 -12.90 13.32
CA ARG A 439 -19.20 -12.93 14.80
C ARG A 439 -18.14 -13.86 15.39
N ASP A 440 -17.79 -14.93 14.68
CA ASP A 440 -16.81 -15.92 15.13
C ASP A 440 -15.37 -15.50 14.81
N LEU A 441 -15.17 -14.54 13.90
CA LEU A 441 -13.87 -14.08 13.47
C LEU A 441 -13.27 -13.09 14.48
N LYS A 442 -12.25 -13.56 15.20
CA LYS A 442 -11.52 -12.74 16.16
C LYS A 442 -10.04 -13.13 16.22
N ALA A 443 -9.17 -12.16 16.43
CA ALA A 443 -7.78 -12.38 16.77
C ALA A 443 -7.41 -11.63 18.05
N THR A 444 -6.69 -12.29 18.97
CA THR A 444 -6.33 -11.72 20.27
C THR A 444 -4.82 -11.61 20.44
N LEU A 445 -4.38 -10.47 20.97
CA LEU A 445 -3.01 -10.20 21.35
C LEU A 445 -2.95 -9.84 22.84
N GLN A 446 -2.24 -10.67 23.60
CA GLN A 446 -1.95 -10.42 25.01
C GLN A 446 -0.87 -9.34 25.12
N ARG A 447 -1.12 -8.29 25.90
CA ARG A 447 -0.13 -7.23 26.11
C ARG A 447 0.88 -7.62 27.16
N GLU A 448 2.15 -7.35 26.89
CA GLU A 448 3.20 -7.45 27.90
C GLU A 448 3.12 -6.31 28.94
N SER A 449 2.64 -5.12 28.55
CA SER A 449 2.46 -3.97 29.43
C SER A 449 1.40 -2.96 28.93
N ILE A 450 0.97 -2.05 29.81
CA ILE A 450 -0.02 -0.99 29.51
C ILE A 450 0.63 0.05 28.59
N GLY A 451 -0.05 0.43 27.51
CA GLY A 451 0.42 1.46 26.56
C GLY A 451 1.16 0.91 25.33
N VAL A 452 1.35 -0.40 25.23
CA VAL A 452 1.88 -1.05 24.02
C VAL A 452 0.77 -1.14 22.98
N TYR A 453 0.97 -0.47 21.85
CA TYR A 453 0.10 -0.57 20.67
C TYR A 453 0.32 -1.89 19.92
N PRO A 454 -0.63 -2.34 19.10
CA PRO A 454 -0.50 -3.60 18.35
C PRO A 454 0.43 -3.48 17.14
N VAL A 455 1.32 -2.47 17.15
CA VAL A 455 2.22 -2.08 16.05
C VAL A 455 3.53 -2.85 16.16
N GLY A 456 4.14 -3.16 15.03
CA GLY A 456 5.29 -4.06 14.94
C GLY A 456 4.86 -5.51 14.79
N THR A 457 5.79 -6.42 15.04
CA THR A 457 5.59 -7.85 14.82
C THR A 457 5.14 -8.53 16.11
N HIS A 458 3.93 -9.09 16.09
CA HIS A 458 3.32 -9.75 17.25
C HIS A 458 2.75 -11.11 16.90
N THR A 459 2.63 -12.00 17.90
CA THR A 459 1.95 -13.28 17.74
C THR A 459 0.51 -13.15 18.21
N TRP A 460 -0.43 -13.44 17.31
CA TRP A 460 -1.86 -13.35 17.55
C TRP A 460 -2.50 -14.74 17.59
N ASN A 461 -3.48 -14.91 18.46
CA ASN A 461 -4.33 -16.09 18.47
C ASN A 461 -5.60 -15.79 17.66
N VAL A 462 -5.72 -16.39 16.48
CA VAL A 462 -6.80 -16.22 15.51
C VAL A 462 -7.82 -17.35 15.63
N GLU A 463 -9.10 -16.99 15.64
CA GLU A 463 -10.25 -17.88 15.68
C GLU A 463 -11.27 -17.45 14.62
N GLY A 464 -12.02 -18.41 14.05
CA GLY A 464 -13.08 -18.14 13.08
C GLY A 464 -12.62 -17.71 11.68
N ASP A 465 -11.32 -17.75 11.41
CA ASP A 465 -10.75 -17.43 10.10
C ASP A 465 -10.68 -18.67 9.18
N THR A 466 -10.63 -18.42 7.87
CA THR A 466 -10.47 -19.46 6.83
C THR A 466 -9.07 -20.09 6.86
N CYS A 467 -8.06 -19.34 7.32
CA CYS A 467 -6.71 -19.86 7.49
C CYS A 467 -6.67 -20.89 8.65
N LYS A 468 -6.15 -22.09 8.39
CA LYS A 468 -6.10 -23.21 9.38
C LYS A 468 -5.17 -22.97 10.59
N LYS A 469 -4.42 -21.86 10.63
CA LYS A 469 -3.44 -21.57 11.68
C LYS A 469 -4.09 -20.74 12.78
N THR A 470 -4.03 -21.22 14.02
CA THR A 470 -4.56 -20.51 15.18
C THR A 470 -3.56 -19.53 15.79
N GLN A 471 -2.26 -19.84 15.73
CA GLN A 471 -1.21 -18.91 16.16
C GLN A 471 -0.47 -18.38 14.93
N VAL A 472 -0.58 -17.08 14.69
CA VAL A 472 -0.03 -16.43 13.51
C VAL A 472 0.80 -15.22 13.93
N GLN A 473 2.02 -15.15 13.42
CA GLN A 473 2.84 -13.95 13.54
C GLN A 473 2.35 -12.95 12.50
N MET A 474 1.98 -11.76 12.94
CA MET A 474 1.50 -10.68 12.07
C MET A 474 2.30 -9.41 12.32
N LEU A 475 2.53 -8.65 11.25
CA LEU A 475 3.14 -7.33 11.29
C LEU A 475 2.09 -6.27 11.04
N LEU A 476 1.93 -5.34 11.98
CA LEU A 476 1.10 -4.15 11.82
C LEU A 476 2.03 -2.94 11.65
N THR A 477 2.07 -2.34 10.46
CA THR A 477 3.10 -1.36 10.09
C THR A 477 2.53 -0.05 9.53
N PHE A 478 3.14 1.07 9.95
CA PHE A 478 2.93 2.41 9.39
C PHE A 478 4.03 2.81 8.39
N CYS A 479 4.98 1.91 8.14
CA CYS A 479 6.11 2.17 7.25
C CYS A 479 5.66 2.29 5.79
N SER A 480 6.39 3.12 5.05
CA SER A 480 6.22 3.26 3.60
C SER A 480 6.75 2.01 2.89
N ASN A 481 6.37 1.81 1.62
CA ASN A 481 6.83 0.65 0.85
C ASN A 481 8.37 0.57 0.66
N ASN A 482 9.08 1.69 0.83
CA ASN A 482 10.55 1.77 0.74
C ASN A 482 11.25 1.66 2.11
N GLU A 483 10.48 1.39 3.16
CA GLU A 483 10.97 1.25 4.53
C GLU A 483 10.76 -0.18 5.01
N TYR A 484 11.56 -0.57 6.00
CA TYR A 484 11.47 -1.83 6.71
C TYR A 484 10.99 -1.56 8.14
N THR A 485 10.03 -2.35 8.59
CA THR A 485 9.51 -2.27 9.95
C THR A 485 10.31 -3.18 10.88
N CYS A 486 10.93 -2.59 11.90
CA CYS A 486 11.52 -3.31 13.02
C CYS A 486 10.45 -4.09 13.79
N SER A 487 10.84 -5.06 14.62
CA SER A 487 9.85 -5.86 15.38
C SER A 487 9.09 -5.03 16.41
N ASP A 488 9.71 -3.97 16.95
CA ASP A 488 9.08 -2.96 17.82
C ASP A 488 8.14 -1.98 17.08
N GLY A 489 8.08 -2.04 15.75
CA GLY A 489 7.29 -1.16 14.90
C GLY A 489 8.03 0.04 14.31
N THR A 490 9.27 0.31 14.71
CA THR A 490 10.08 1.42 14.17
C THR A 490 10.31 1.26 12.66
N CYS A 491 10.32 2.37 11.90
CA CYS A 491 10.66 2.35 10.48
C CYS A 491 12.10 2.76 10.23
N ILE A 492 12.80 1.99 9.41
CA ILE A 492 14.10 2.33 8.84
C ILE A 492 14.05 2.24 7.31
N SER A 493 14.99 2.85 6.60
CA SER A 493 15.11 2.62 5.15
C SER A 493 15.39 1.14 4.87
N LYS A 494 14.79 0.57 3.82
CA LYS A 494 15.12 -0.79 3.37
C LYS A 494 16.59 -0.97 3.04
N ASP A 495 17.28 0.10 2.64
CA ASP A 495 18.72 0.05 2.40
C ASP A 495 19.53 -0.19 3.69
N ARG A 496 18.94 0.00 4.87
CA ARG A 496 19.59 -0.28 6.16
C ARG A 496 19.33 -1.70 6.66
N ARG A 497 18.46 -2.46 5.99
CA ARG A 497 18.20 -3.86 6.33
C ARG A 497 19.40 -4.72 5.91
N CYS A 498 20.00 -5.47 6.83
CA CYS A 498 21.15 -6.33 6.56
C CYS A 498 22.36 -5.56 6.00
N ASP A 499 22.68 -4.40 6.55
CA ASP A 499 23.82 -3.58 6.15
C ASP A 499 25.01 -3.68 7.13
N LEU A 500 24.91 -4.54 8.15
CA LEU A 500 25.89 -4.74 9.23
C LEU A 500 25.96 -3.57 10.23
N SER A 501 24.97 -2.67 10.21
CA SER A 501 24.74 -1.62 11.20
C SER A 501 23.48 -1.94 12.00
N ILE A 502 23.46 -1.57 13.29
CA ILE A 502 22.25 -1.67 14.10
C ILE A 502 21.52 -0.33 13.99
N ASP A 503 20.43 -0.32 13.23
CA ASP A 503 19.56 0.82 13.03
C ASP A 503 18.21 0.65 13.75
N CYS A 504 17.73 -0.59 13.93
CA CYS A 504 16.57 -0.85 14.78
C CYS A 504 16.95 -0.84 16.27
N PRO A 505 16.10 -0.27 17.16
CA PRO A 505 16.30 -0.35 18.61
C PRO A 505 16.35 -1.79 19.14
N ASP A 506 15.64 -2.70 18.48
CA ASP A 506 15.54 -4.13 18.79
C ASP A 506 16.52 -5.02 17.99
N GLN A 507 17.39 -4.41 17.15
CA GLN A 507 18.36 -5.09 16.29
C GLN A 507 17.75 -6.04 15.24
N SER A 508 16.44 -5.96 15.00
CA SER A 508 15.73 -6.89 14.11
C SER A 508 16.06 -6.70 12.62
N ASP A 509 16.67 -5.57 12.26
CA ASP A 509 17.22 -5.26 10.94
C ASP A 509 18.46 -6.08 10.57
N GLU A 510 19.14 -6.70 11.54
CA GLU A 510 20.32 -7.54 11.29
C GLU A 510 20.05 -9.04 11.53
N LEU A 511 18.78 -9.41 11.78
CA LEU A 511 18.36 -10.80 11.97
C LEU A 511 17.92 -11.44 10.65
N SER A 512 18.16 -12.75 10.47
CA SER A 512 17.67 -13.53 9.30
C SER A 512 18.08 -12.97 7.92
N CYS A 513 19.29 -12.41 7.81
CA CYS A 513 19.84 -11.80 6.60
C CYS A 513 20.34 -12.81 5.55
N THR A 514 19.46 -13.68 5.06
CA THR A 514 19.82 -14.67 4.04
C THR A 514 19.61 -14.09 2.64
N VAL A 515 20.72 -13.92 1.90
CA VAL A 515 20.74 -13.38 0.52
C VAL A 515 19.94 -14.27 -0.45
N ILE A 516 19.83 -15.57 -0.18
CA ILE A 516 19.20 -16.54 -1.07
C ILE A 516 18.05 -17.29 -0.39
N LYS A 517 16.94 -17.44 -1.11
CA LYS A 517 15.77 -18.24 -0.72
C LYS A 517 15.69 -19.45 -1.66
N VAL A 518 16.08 -20.61 -1.13
CA VAL A 518 16.02 -21.90 -1.83
C VAL A 518 14.64 -22.53 -1.60
N PRO A 519 13.85 -22.81 -2.65
CA PRO A 519 12.50 -23.36 -2.48
C PRO A 519 12.53 -24.83 -2.06
N SER A 520 11.44 -25.30 -1.45
CA SER A 520 11.24 -26.72 -1.15
C SER A 520 11.23 -27.55 -2.44
N GLY A 521 12.05 -28.60 -2.50
CA GLY A 521 12.20 -29.44 -3.69
C GLY A 521 13.31 -29.00 -4.65
N TYR A 522 14.07 -27.95 -4.32
CA TYR A 522 15.33 -27.65 -5.00
C TYR A 522 16.32 -28.80 -4.80
N SER A 523 17.13 -29.07 -5.84
CA SER A 523 18.23 -30.04 -5.78
C SER A 523 19.49 -29.37 -6.30
N GLU A 524 20.46 -29.20 -5.40
CA GLU A 524 21.80 -28.66 -5.64
C GLU A 524 22.63 -29.52 -6.60
N LYS A 525 22.26 -30.79 -6.78
CA LYS A 525 22.94 -31.72 -7.69
C LYS A 525 22.52 -31.57 -9.16
N LEU A 526 21.41 -30.89 -9.43
CA LEU A 526 20.84 -30.80 -10.77
C LEU A 526 21.03 -29.39 -11.35
N PRO A 527 21.47 -29.27 -12.62
CA PRO A 527 21.53 -27.98 -13.29
C PRO A 527 20.14 -27.34 -13.39
N PRO A 528 20.06 -26.01 -13.54
CA PRO A 528 18.81 -25.33 -13.78
C PRO A 528 18.09 -25.92 -15.01
N PRO A 529 16.74 -25.96 -15.04
CA PRO A 529 16.01 -26.43 -16.21
C PRO A 529 16.27 -25.52 -17.42
N LYS A 530 16.35 -26.11 -18.62
CA LYS A 530 16.46 -25.36 -19.88
C LYS A 530 15.24 -24.44 -20.07
N ILE A 531 15.48 -23.27 -20.66
CA ILE A 531 14.42 -22.36 -21.12
C ILE A 531 14.41 -22.40 -22.66
N ASP A 532 13.24 -22.53 -23.27
CA ASP A 532 13.05 -22.64 -24.72
C ASP A 532 13.91 -23.70 -25.41
N ASN A 533 14.15 -24.81 -24.70
CA ASN A 533 14.99 -25.93 -25.15
C ASN A 533 16.46 -25.56 -25.48
N LYS A 534 16.92 -24.38 -25.04
CA LYS A 534 18.30 -23.91 -25.22
C LYS A 534 19.18 -24.37 -24.05
N PRO A 535 20.47 -24.68 -24.29
CA PRO A 535 21.40 -24.98 -23.20
C PRO A 535 21.65 -23.75 -22.33
N ILE A 536 21.96 -23.98 -21.06
CA ILE A 536 22.25 -22.93 -20.10
C ILE A 536 23.59 -22.27 -20.45
N PRO A 537 23.64 -20.95 -20.69
CA PRO A 537 24.89 -20.26 -20.94
C PRO A 537 25.66 -20.09 -19.63
N LEU A 538 26.85 -20.64 -19.56
CA LEU A 538 27.80 -20.40 -18.47
C LEU A 538 28.89 -19.44 -18.96
N LEU A 539 28.79 -18.18 -18.57
CA LEU A 539 29.70 -17.12 -19.00
C LEU A 539 30.97 -17.18 -18.16
N ILE A 540 32.14 -17.35 -18.78
CA ILE A 540 33.41 -17.48 -18.06
C ILE A 540 34.43 -16.46 -18.52
N SER A 541 35.15 -15.93 -17.53
CA SER A 541 36.28 -15.02 -17.69
C SER A 541 37.46 -15.54 -16.88
N VAL A 542 38.66 -15.53 -17.46
CA VAL A 542 39.88 -16.06 -16.87
C VAL A 542 40.92 -14.95 -16.77
N ASN A 543 41.23 -14.49 -15.56
CA ASN A 543 42.29 -13.52 -15.32
C ASN A 543 43.55 -14.23 -14.84
N LEU A 544 44.59 -14.19 -15.66
CA LEU A 544 45.93 -14.66 -15.30
C LEU A 544 46.61 -13.55 -14.48
N THR A 545 46.94 -13.81 -13.21
CA THR A 545 47.47 -12.77 -12.31
C THR A 545 48.99 -12.78 -12.27
N SER A 546 49.62 -13.95 -12.11
CA SER A 546 51.07 -14.08 -12.06
C SER A 546 51.57 -15.45 -12.53
N PHE A 547 52.79 -15.49 -13.06
CA PHE A 547 53.50 -16.73 -13.37
C PHE A 547 54.51 -17.00 -12.24
N LYS A 548 54.35 -18.12 -11.53
CA LYS A 548 55.17 -18.47 -10.37
C LYS A 548 56.48 -19.13 -10.77
N GLU A 549 56.40 -20.10 -11.69
CA GLU A 549 57.55 -20.92 -12.04
C GLU A 549 57.45 -21.42 -13.48
N PHE A 550 58.58 -21.41 -14.18
CA PHE A 550 58.80 -22.11 -15.44
C PHE A 550 59.85 -23.20 -15.21
N ASN A 551 59.43 -24.45 -15.25
CA ASN A 551 60.33 -25.58 -15.07
C ASN A 551 60.56 -26.30 -16.40
N LEU A 552 61.71 -26.00 -17.02
CA LEU A 552 62.11 -26.58 -18.30
C LEU A 552 62.44 -28.08 -18.21
N VAL A 553 62.87 -28.57 -17.04
CA VAL A 553 63.27 -29.97 -16.86
C VAL A 553 62.06 -30.89 -16.77
N SER A 554 61.05 -30.48 -16.00
CA SER A 554 59.79 -31.23 -15.88
C SER A 554 58.73 -30.84 -16.91
N PHE A 555 59.03 -29.88 -17.80
CA PHE A 555 58.09 -29.33 -18.78
C PHE A 555 56.80 -28.80 -18.13
N THR A 556 56.91 -28.08 -17.01
CA THR A 556 55.75 -27.56 -16.26
C THR A 556 55.80 -26.06 -16.04
N ILE A 557 54.62 -25.43 -16.01
CA ILE A 557 54.44 -24.02 -15.67
C ILE A 557 53.41 -23.92 -14.55
N SER A 558 53.73 -23.08 -13.55
CA SER A 558 52.85 -22.77 -12.43
C SER A 558 52.33 -21.34 -12.56
N ILE A 559 51.01 -21.15 -12.61
CA ILE A 559 50.35 -19.84 -12.82
C ILE A 559 49.29 -19.62 -11.73
N ASP A 560 49.21 -18.41 -11.20
CA ASP A 560 48.07 -17.98 -10.40
C ASP A 560 46.97 -17.39 -11.29
N VAL A 561 45.75 -17.87 -11.08
CA VAL A 561 44.58 -17.57 -11.92
C VAL A 561 43.40 -17.22 -11.01
N LEU A 562 42.74 -16.12 -11.34
CA LEU A 562 41.43 -15.75 -10.82
C LEU A 562 40.42 -15.88 -11.96
N TRP A 563 39.53 -16.85 -11.88
CA TRP A 563 38.49 -17.02 -12.89
C TRP A 563 37.09 -16.86 -12.30
N GLN A 564 36.18 -16.38 -13.13
CA GLN A 564 34.79 -16.13 -12.78
C GLN A 564 33.86 -16.89 -13.72
N LEU A 565 32.77 -17.43 -13.18
CA LEU A 565 31.71 -18.10 -13.92
C LEU A 565 30.36 -17.47 -13.54
N ARG A 566 29.53 -17.14 -14.53
CA ARG A 566 28.23 -16.49 -14.33
C ARG A 566 27.11 -17.22 -15.02
N TRP A 567 25.98 -17.37 -14.34
CA TRP A 567 24.78 -18.04 -14.86
C TRP A 567 23.51 -17.57 -14.14
N TYR A 568 22.36 -17.87 -14.73
CA TYR A 568 21.05 -17.67 -14.10
C TYR A 568 20.52 -19.00 -13.55
N ASP A 569 19.79 -18.96 -12.44
CA ASP A 569 19.02 -20.10 -11.92
C ASP A 569 17.60 -19.65 -11.59
N GLN A 570 16.68 -19.93 -12.51
CA GLN A 570 15.27 -19.54 -12.40
C GLN A 570 14.54 -20.15 -11.20
N ARG A 571 15.11 -21.20 -10.58
CA ARG A 571 14.52 -21.85 -9.40
C ARG A 571 14.74 -21.04 -8.11
N LEU A 572 15.69 -20.12 -8.12
CA LEU A 572 16.12 -19.39 -6.92
C LEU A 572 15.42 -18.03 -6.83
N LYS A 573 15.26 -17.54 -5.60
CA LYS A 573 14.90 -16.16 -5.30
C LYS A 573 16.00 -15.56 -4.43
N TYR A 574 16.23 -14.26 -4.54
CA TYR A 574 17.23 -13.56 -3.75
C TYR A 574 16.57 -12.45 -2.92
N SER A 575 17.18 -12.08 -1.79
CA SER A 575 16.65 -11.06 -0.88
C SER A 575 17.64 -9.91 -0.71
N ASN A 576 17.13 -8.68 -0.66
CA ASN A 576 17.86 -7.46 -0.30
C ASN A 576 19.17 -7.27 -1.09
N LEU A 577 19.15 -7.52 -2.40
CA LEU A 577 20.33 -7.44 -3.25
C LEU A 577 20.87 -6.00 -3.33
N ARG A 578 22.14 -5.84 -2.99
CA ARG A 578 22.89 -4.58 -3.11
C ARG A 578 23.41 -4.37 -4.52
N HIS A 579 23.63 -3.11 -4.90
CA HIS A 579 24.21 -2.76 -6.21
C HIS A 579 25.62 -3.33 -6.40
N ASN A 580 26.46 -3.30 -5.35
CA ASN A 580 27.75 -3.94 -5.39
C ASN A 580 27.58 -5.45 -5.12
N TYR A 581 27.75 -6.28 -6.16
CA TYR A 581 27.59 -7.74 -6.04
C TYR A 581 28.49 -8.36 -4.96
N ARG A 582 29.62 -7.74 -4.62
CA ARG A 582 30.52 -8.26 -3.57
C ARG A 582 29.89 -8.19 -2.17
N ALA A 583 28.93 -7.29 -1.96
CA ALA A 583 28.14 -7.24 -0.73
C ALA A 583 27.07 -8.36 -0.69
N ASN A 584 26.73 -8.96 -1.83
CA ASN A 584 25.75 -10.05 -1.95
C ASN A 584 26.43 -11.43 -1.89
N LYS A 585 27.42 -11.60 -1.01
CA LYS A 585 28.16 -12.84 -0.87
C LYS A 585 27.33 -13.88 -0.12
N LEU A 586 27.24 -15.10 -0.65
CA LEU A 586 26.59 -16.21 0.04
C LEU A 586 27.52 -16.77 1.12
N LYS A 587 26.99 -16.95 2.34
CA LYS A 587 27.74 -17.52 3.48
C LYS A 587 27.95 -19.03 3.30
N ASP A 588 26.88 -19.75 2.98
CA ASP A 588 26.91 -21.16 2.60
C ASP A 588 26.27 -21.31 1.22
N PHE A 589 27.04 -21.82 0.26
CA PHE A 589 26.58 -22.05 -1.11
C PHE A 589 26.61 -23.53 -1.49
N GLN A 590 26.82 -24.45 -0.54
CA GLN A 590 26.74 -25.88 -0.81
C GLN A 590 25.31 -26.32 -1.19
N ASP A 591 24.30 -25.61 -0.68
CA ASP A 591 22.89 -25.85 -0.97
C ASP A 591 22.45 -25.27 -2.33
N VAL A 592 23.38 -24.72 -3.11
CA VAL A 592 23.12 -24.09 -4.40
C VAL A 592 23.90 -24.83 -5.47
N TRP A 593 23.22 -25.22 -6.54
CA TRP A 593 23.89 -25.82 -7.69
C TRP A 593 24.99 -24.91 -8.21
N THR A 594 26.21 -25.43 -8.18
CA THR A 594 27.41 -24.74 -8.64
C THR A 594 28.15 -25.65 -9.61
N PRO A 595 28.35 -25.25 -10.87
CA PRO A 595 29.05 -26.07 -11.87
C PRO A 595 30.47 -26.43 -11.41
N VAL A 596 30.82 -27.71 -11.46
CA VAL A 596 32.19 -28.15 -11.19
C VAL A 596 33.01 -28.01 -12.47
N VAL A 597 34.03 -27.15 -12.44
CA VAL A 597 34.92 -26.90 -13.58
C VAL A 597 36.21 -27.70 -13.41
N MET A 598 36.49 -28.61 -14.35
CA MET A 598 37.75 -29.34 -14.46
C MET A 598 38.74 -28.56 -15.34
N VAL A 599 40.00 -28.52 -14.91
CA VAL A 599 41.10 -27.94 -15.67
C VAL A 599 42.02 -29.05 -16.18
N ARG A 600 42.45 -28.93 -17.43
CA ARG A 600 43.37 -29.84 -18.13
C ARG A 600 44.43 -29.07 -18.88
N ASP A 601 45.55 -29.72 -19.20
CA ASP A 601 46.58 -29.14 -20.05
C ASP A 601 46.33 -29.43 -21.55
N GLY A 602 47.21 -28.93 -22.42
CA GLY A 602 47.14 -29.17 -23.87
C GLY A 602 47.27 -30.65 -24.27
N THR A 603 47.83 -31.51 -23.41
CA THR A 603 47.90 -32.97 -23.61
C THR A 603 46.64 -33.69 -23.12
N LYS A 604 45.69 -32.94 -22.53
CA LYS A 604 44.46 -33.41 -21.85
C LYS A 604 44.72 -34.14 -20.55
N SER A 605 45.92 -34.04 -19.98
CA SER A 605 46.22 -34.57 -18.66
C SER A 605 45.58 -33.67 -17.60
N SER A 606 45.21 -34.26 -16.47
CA SER A 606 44.77 -33.49 -15.30
C SER A 606 45.93 -32.61 -14.81
N VAL A 607 45.61 -31.37 -14.45
CA VAL A 607 46.58 -30.43 -13.88
C VAL A 607 46.57 -30.52 -12.36
N ASP A 608 47.67 -30.13 -11.73
CA ASP A 608 47.68 -29.89 -10.29
C ASP A 608 47.10 -28.49 -10.04
N ALA A 609 45.90 -28.43 -9.47
CA ALA A 609 45.15 -27.19 -9.25
C ALA A 609 44.87 -27.01 -7.76
N VAL A 610 45.62 -26.12 -7.12
CA VAL A 610 45.46 -25.78 -5.70
C VAL A 610 44.52 -24.60 -5.56
N SER A 611 43.31 -24.84 -5.04
CA SER A 611 42.33 -23.79 -4.76
C SER A 611 42.78 -22.94 -3.56
N ARG A 612 42.79 -21.61 -3.71
CA ARG A 612 43.11 -20.65 -2.65
C ARG A 612 41.87 -20.08 -2.00
N SER A 613 40.91 -19.67 -2.81
CA SER A 613 39.63 -19.12 -2.33
C SER A 613 38.51 -19.46 -3.31
N LYS A 614 37.28 -19.57 -2.79
CA LYS A 614 36.03 -19.76 -3.55
C LYS A 614 34.97 -18.85 -2.95
N SER A 615 34.20 -18.17 -3.79
CA SER A 615 33.08 -17.34 -3.35
C SER A 615 31.97 -17.37 -4.37
N LEU A 616 30.71 -17.37 -3.90
CA LEU A 616 29.54 -17.23 -4.74
C LEU A 616 28.81 -15.93 -4.36
N TYR A 617 28.48 -15.14 -5.36
CA TYR A 617 27.80 -13.86 -5.21
C TYR A 617 26.55 -13.81 -6.10
N VAL A 618 25.68 -12.84 -5.84
CA VAL A 618 24.54 -12.51 -6.72
C VAL A 618 24.68 -11.09 -7.24
N SER A 619 24.49 -10.90 -8.54
CA SER A 619 24.46 -9.58 -9.17
C SER A 619 23.03 -9.09 -9.34
N ARG A 620 22.71 -7.91 -8.79
CA ARG A 620 21.44 -7.23 -9.02
C ARG A 620 21.41 -6.65 -10.43
N MET A 621 20.45 -7.10 -11.23
CA MET A 621 20.25 -6.69 -12.62
C MET A 621 18.80 -6.29 -12.94
N SER A 622 17.87 -6.60 -12.03
CA SER A 622 16.46 -6.23 -12.14
C SER A 622 15.99 -5.43 -10.93
N GLU A 623 14.77 -4.90 -11.04
CA GLU A 623 14.03 -4.41 -9.89
C GLU A 623 13.43 -5.58 -9.08
N PRO A 624 13.12 -5.36 -7.78
CA PRO A 624 12.50 -6.38 -6.96
C PRO A 624 11.07 -6.68 -7.39
N LEU A 625 10.60 -7.86 -7.01
CA LEU A 625 9.22 -8.29 -7.18
C LEU A 625 8.26 -7.43 -6.34
N PRO A 626 6.99 -7.31 -6.76
CA PRO A 626 5.96 -6.72 -5.93
C PRO A 626 5.90 -7.41 -4.55
N PRO A 627 5.65 -6.63 -3.48
CA PRO A 627 5.63 -7.16 -2.13
C PRO A 627 4.50 -8.18 -1.95
N ASP A 628 4.81 -9.28 -1.29
CA ASP A 628 3.84 -10.30 -0.89
C ASP A 628 3.35 -10.02 0.54
N LEU A 629 2.08 -9.62 0.67
CA LEU A 629 1.47 -9.25 1.96
C LEU A 629 1.20 -10.45 2.87
N THR A 630 1.25 -11.67 2.33
CA THR A 630 1.14 -12.89 3.14
C THR A 630 2.41 -13.17 3.95
N ILE A 631 3.51 -12.51 3.60
CA ILE A 631 4.79 -12.62 4.29
C ILE A 631 4.95 -11.44 5.25
N VAL A 632 5.28 -11.76 6.50
CA VAL A 632 5.54 -10.79 7.58
C VAL A 632 6.75 -9.92 7.27
N ILE A 633 7.85 -10.54 6.81
CA ILE A 633 9.13 -9.88 6.56
C ILE A 633 9.09 -9.10 5.25
N GLU A 634 9.55 -7.85 5.29
CA GLU A 634 9.44 -6.89 4.21
C GLU A 634 10.68 -6.85 3.28
N ASP A 635 11.35 -7.99 3.10
CA ASP A 635 12.52 -8.08 2.23
C ASP A 635 12.16 -7.78 0.78
N ASP A 636 13.06 -7.09 0.08
CA ASP A 636 12.99 -6.94 -1.37
C ASP A 636 13.43 -8.25 -2.04
N VAL A 637 12.53 -8.89 -2.79
CA VAL A 637 12.77 -10.22 -3.37
C VAL A 637 13.02 -10.12 -4.86
N TYR A 638 14.08 -10.74 -5.35
CA TYR A 638 14.51 -10.70 -6.75
C TYR A 638 14.38 -12.08 -7.42
N ARG A 639 14.03 -12.11 -8.70
CA ARG A 639 13.93 -13.36 -9.49
C ARG A 639 15.29 -13.88 -9.91
N GLY A 640 15.53 -15.18 -9.72
CA GLY A 640 16.75 -15.86 -10.17
C GLY A 640 16.92 -16.00 -11.68
N SER A 641 15.84 -15.84 -12.45
CA SER A 641 15.87 -15.78 -13.92
C SER A 641 16.41 -14.46 -14.47
N GLU A 642 16.40 -13.40 -13.66
CA GLU A 642 16.77 -12.04 -14.08
C GLU A 642 18.06 -11.54 -13.40
N ASN A 643 18.55 -12.24 -12.38
CA ASN A 643 19.71 -11.86 -11.59
C ASN A 643 20.73 -13.00 -11.57
N MET A 644 21.97 -12.73 -11.98
CA MET A 644 22.99 -13.77 -12.16
C MET A 644 23.73 -14.12 -10.87
N LEU A 645 24.06 -15.41 -10.75
CA LEU A 645 25.09 -15.89 -9.83
C LEU A 645 26.47 -15.61 -10.44
N ILE A 646 27.43 -15.26 -9.58
CA ILE A 646 28.83 -15.06 -9.93
C ILE A 646 29.68 -15.94 -9.01
N PHE A 647 30.20 -17.03 -9.55
CA PHE A 647 31.20 -17.85 -8.88
C PHE A 647 32.58 -17.30 -9.20
N GLU A 648 33.37 -17.07 -8.16
CA GLU A 648 34.75 -16.60 -8.26
C GLU A 648 35.67 -17.60 -7.58
N GLN A 649 36.72 -18.00 -8.29
CA GLN A 649 37.69 -18.94 -7.78
C GLN A 649 39.12 -18.50 -8.09
N GLU A 650 39.92 -18.43 -7.02
CA GLU A 650 41.35 -18.15 -7.09
C GLU A 650 42.13 -19.45 -6.90
N GLN A 651 43.05 -19.76 -7.82
CA GLN A 651 43.81 -21.01 -7.80
C GLN A 651 45.23 -20.82 -8.31
N THR A 652 46.13 -21.68 -7.84
CA THR A 652 47.42 -21.94 -8.50
C THR A 652 47.29 -23.17 -9.36
N ILE A 653 47.57 -23.05 -10.66
CA ILE A 653 47.48 -24.14 -11.64
C ILE A 653 48.89 -24.47 -12.12
N THR A 654 49.32 -25.71 -11.88
CA THR A 654 50.58 -26.28 -12.39
C THR A 654 50.25 -27.29 -13.48
N PHE A 655 50.67 -26.99 -14.71
CA PHE A 655 50.31 -27.77 -15.89
C PHE A 655 51.51 -28.02 -16.79
N ARG A 656 51.43 -29.07 -17.61
CA ARG A 656 52.51 -29.40 -18.54
C ARG A 656 52.45 -28.54 -19.80
N CYS A 657 53.60 -28.02 -20.20
CA CYS A 657 53.80 -27.34 -21.46
C CYS A 657 55.03 -27.93 -22.17
N HIS A 658 54.82 -28.52 -23.35
CA HIS A 658 55.91 -29.10 -24.12
C HIS A 658 56.69 -27.99 -24.83
N PHE A 659 57.89 -27.70 -24.34
CA PHE A 659 58.74 -26.65 -24.88
C PHE A 659 59.49 -27.13 -26.13
N ASP A 660 59.35 -26.40 -27.24
CA ASP A 660 60.17 -26.61 -28.44
C ASP A 660 61.49 -25.84 -28.36
N LEU A 661 62.55 -26.51 -27.89
CA LEU A 661 63.84 -25.89 -27.60
C LEU A 661 64.81 -25.88 -28.78
N GLN A 662 64.35 -26.16 -30.01
CA GLN A 662 65.23 -26.22 -31.19
C GLN A 662 65.96 -24.90 -31.48
N MET A 663 65.33 -23.76 -31.21
CA MET A 663 65.90 -22.41 -31.45
C MET A 663 66.29 -21.68 -30.16
N TYR A 664 66.60 -22.40 -29.08
CA TYR A 664 66.90 -21.79 -27.79
C TYR A 664 68.08 -20.78 -27.86
N PRO A 665 67.98 -19.55 -27.28
CA PRO A 665 66.87 -19.00 -26.49
C PRO A 665 65.87 -18.13 -27.28
N PHE A 666 65.87 -18.19 -28.61
CA PHE A 666 65.02 -17.39 -29.51
C PHE A 666 63.70 -18.09 -29.88
N ASP A 667 63.40 -19.20 -29.22
CA ASP A 667 62.19 -19.97 -29.38
C ASP A 667 60.95 -19.22 -28.88
N ARG A 668 59.81 -19.55 -29.50
CA ARG A 668 58.48 -19.10 -29.05
C ARG A 668 57.69 -20.30 -28.63
N GLN A 669 57.12 -20.22 -27.43
CA GLN A 669 56.40 -21.31 -26.80
C GLN A 669 54.92 -20.98 -26.70
N VAL A 670 54.08 -22.00 -26.89
CA VAL A 670 52.63 -21.91 -26.81
C VAL A 670 52.11 -22.92 -25.80
N CYS A 671 51.66 -22.42 -24.66
CA CYS A 671 51.16 -23.26 -23.57
C CYS A 671 49.65 -23.16 -23.50
N THR A 672 48.99 -24.31 -23.32
CA THR A 672 47.52 -24.41 -23.38
C THR A 672 46.95 -24.91 -22.06
N ILE A 673 45.90 -24.23 -21.58
CA ILE A 673 45.04 -24.66 -20.48
C ILE A 673 43.63 -24.84 -21.03
N VAL A 674 42.97 -25.94 -20.67
CA VAL A 674 41.62 -26.28 -21.10
C VAL A 674 40.70 -26.39 -19.89
N PHE A 675 39.62 -25.60 -19.90
CA PHE A 675 38.54 -25.67 -18.92
C PHE A 675 37.37 -26.45 -19.50
N ARG A 676 36.78 -27.36 -18.72
CA ARG A 676 35.56 -28.09 -19.08
C ARG A 676 34.64 -28.27 -17.89
N ILE A 677 33.34 -28.35 -18.13
CA ILE A 677 32.38 -28.67 -17.07
C ILE A 677 32.42 -30.18 -16.80
N GLN A 678 32.37 -30.56 -15.53
CA GLN A 678 32.28 -31.95 -15.10
C GLN A 678 30.86 -32.50 -15.25
N ASP A 679 30.75 -33.74 -15.75
CA ASP A 679 29.52 -34.55 -15.77
C ASP A 679 28.30 -33.88 -16.45
N LEU A 680 28.54 -32.92 -17.36
CA LEU A 680 27.50 -32.19 -18.09
C LEU A 680 27.80 -32.15 -19.59
N THR A 681 26.77 -32.38 -20.40
CA THR A 681 26.83 -32.30 -21.86
C THR A 681 26.54 -30.88 -22.36
N GLU A 682 26.96 -30.58 -23.58
CA GLU A 682 26.69 -29.29 -24.24
C GLU A 682 25.19 -29.04 -24.48
N GLU A 683 24.38 -30.09 -24.50
CA GLU A 683 22.94 -29.95 -24.58
C GLU A 683 22.36 -29.30 -23.33
N LEU A 684 22.97 -29.55 -22.16
CA LEU A 684 22.54 -29.00 -20.87
C LEU A 684 23.16 -27.63 -20.62
N CYS A 685 24.49 -27.53 -20.74
CA CYS A 685 25.23 -26.32 -20.41
C CYS A 685 26.33 -26.05 -21.45
N VAL A 686 26.50 -24.79 -21.84
CA VAL A 686 27.55 -24.36 -22.78
C VAL A 686 28.40 -23.28 -22.14
N LEU A 687 29.73 -23.44 -22.21
CA LEU A 687 30.67 -22.42 -21.78
C LEU A 687 30.79 -21.34 -22.87
N LEU A 688 30.54 -20.09 -22.49
CA LEU A 688 30.60 -18.94 -23.37
C LEU A 688 31.60 -17.90 -22.85
N LYS A 689 32.17 -17.13 -23.77
CA LYS A 689 33.11 -16.07 -23.47
C LYS A 689 32.42 -14.92 -22.74
N ASP A 690 32.93 -14.53 -21.56
CA ASP A 690 32.54 -13.28 -20.88
C ASP A 690 33.60 -12.19 -21.09
N GLY A 691 33.20 -11.01 -21.52
CA GLY A 691 34.10 -9.89 -21.83
C GLY A 691 35.29 -10.29 -22.75
N PRO A 692 36.55 -10.02 -22.37
CA PRO A 692 37.73 -10.42 -23.16
C PRO A 692 38.00 -11.94 -23.12
N GLY A 693 37.33 -12.70 -22.25
CA GLY A 693 37.49 -14.14 -22.07
C GLY A 693 38.74 -14.51 -21.27
N VAL A 694 39.91 -14.02 -21.70
CA VAL A 694 41.16 -14.11 -20.95
C VAL A 694 41.88 -12.77 -20.93
N ALA A 695 42.45 -12.41 -19.79
CA ALA A 695 43.33 -11.25 -19.66
C ALA A 695 44.48 -11.56 -18.71
N PHE A 696 45.69 -11.11 -19.06
CA PHE A 696 46.81 -11.10 -18.13
C PHE A 696 46.92 -9.74 -17.43
N LEU A 697 46.84 -9.75 -16.09
CA LEU A 697 46.80 -8.54 -15.26
C LEU A 697 48.19 -8.13 -14.70
N GLY A 698 49.20 -8.98 -14.87
CA GLY A 698 50.56 -8.74 -14.37
C GLY A 698 51.49 -8.04 -15.37
N THR A 699 52.77 -7.93 -15.00
CA THR A 699 53.82 -7.37 -15.87
C THR A 699 54.20 -8.37 -16.96
N ARG A 700 54.07 -7.97 -18.23
CA ARG A 700 54.37 -8.84 -19.39
C ARG A 700 55.85 -9.24 -19.49
N ARG A 701 56.75 -8.42 -18.96
CA ARG A 701 58.18 -8.73 -18.83
C ARG A 701 58.44 -9.40 -17.48
N LEU A 702 58.59 -10.71 -17.49
CA LEU A 702 59.04 -11.51 -16.36
C LEU A 702 60.57 -11.52 -16.30
N LEU A 703 61.16 -12.09 -15.25
CA LEU A 703 62.61 -12.13 -15.06
C LEU A 703 63.32 -12.77 -16.26
N GLU A 704 62.91 -13.99 -16.64
CA GLU A 704 63.53 -14.75 -17.73
C GLU A 704 62.70 -14.79 -19.02
N TYR A 705 61.41 -14.46 -18.96
CA TYR A 705 60.48 -14.63 -20.08
C TYR A 705 59.69 -13.36 -20.36
N HIS A 706 59.17 -13.24 -21.57
CA HIS A 706 58.23 -12.20 -21.96
C HIS A 706 56.95 -12.82 -22.51
N LEU A 707 55.80 -12.37 -21.98
CA LEU A 707 54.47 -12.76 -22.41
C LEU A 707 54.04 -11.95 -23.62
N VAL A 708 53.78 -12.64 -24.73
CA VAL A 708 53.43 -12.01 -26.01
C VAL A 708 51.94 -11.76 -26.08
N THR A 709 51.14 -12.83 -26.01
CA THR A 709 49.69 -12.77 -26.12
C THR A 709 49.01 -13.94 -25.43
N GLU A 710 47.80 -13.68 -24.96
CA GLU A 710 46.85 -14.63 -24.44
C GLU A 710 45.64 -14.70 -25.39
N THR A 711 45.15 -15.92 -25.67
CA THR A 711 43.99 -16.11 -26.56
C THR A 711 42.98 -17.04 -25.91
N PHE A 712 41.70 -16.74 -26.13
CA PHE A 712 40.56 -17.51 -25.65
C PHE A 712 39.80 -18.08 -26.85
N SER A 713 39.49 -19.37 -26.81
CA SER A 713 38.61 -20.02 -27.80
C SER A 713 37.73 -21.06 -27.13
N ASN A 714 36.46 -21.13 -27.51
CA ASN A 714 35.53 -22.17 -27.09
C ASN A 714 35.40 -23.23 -28.19
N PHE A 715 35.27 -24.49 -27.81
CA PHE A 715 35.05 -25.60 -28.74
C PHE A 715 34.26 -26.73 -28.06
N THR A 716 33.60 -27.55 -28.87
CA THR A 716 32.92 -28.75 -28.38
C THR A 716 33.77 -29.98 -28.70
N LYS A 717 33.83 -30.91 -27.74
CA LYS A 717 34.40 -32.25 -27.97
C LYS A 717 33.73 -33.25 -27.03
N ASP A 718 33.47 -34.46 -27.52
CA ASP A 718 32.87 -35.55 -26.73
C ASP A 718 31.54 -35.14 -26.06
N ALA A 719 30.70 -34.41 -26.83
CA ALA A 719 29.44 -33.80 -26.38
C ALA A 719 29.56 -32.89 -25.15
N ALA A 720 30.75 -32.36 -24.86
CA ALA A 720 31.00 -31.41 -23.77
C ALA A 720 31.61 -30.11 -24.29
N SER A 721 31.18 -29.00 -23.69
CA SER A 721 31.70 -27.67 -23.99
C SER A 721 33.05 -27.45 -23.29
N HIS A 722 34.04 -26.95 -24.04
CA HIS A 722 35.39 -26.70 -23.57
C HIS A 722 35.81 -25.27 -23.89
N ILE A 723 36.70 -24.73 -23.07
CA ILE A 723 37.42 -23.49 -23.34
C ILE A 723 38.90 -23.75 -23.34
N GLN A 724 39.57 -23.25 -24.37
CA GLN A 724 41.00 -23.25 -24.50
C GLN A 724 41.54 -21.83 -24.26
N VAL A 725 42.43 -21.72 -23.28
CA VAL A 725 43.28 -20.55 -23.06
C VAL A 725 44.68 -20.89 -23.56
N ARG A 726 45.20 -20.14 -24.54
CA ARG A 726 46.59 -20.27 -24.99
C ARG A 726 47.40 -19.07 -24.58
N VAL A 727 48.57 -19.32 -24.02
CA VAL A 727 49.55 -18.31 -23.61
C VAL A 727 50.78 -18.46 -24.49
N ASN A 728 51.12 -17.39 -25.21
CA ASN A 728 52.33 -17.30 -26.01
C ASN A 728 53.43 -16.56 -25.24
N HIS A 729 54.61 -17.14 -25.13
CA HIS A 729 55.77 -16.52 -24.47
C HIS A 729 57.06 -16.84 -25.21
N HIS A 730 58.10 -16.03 -24.97
CA HIS A 730 59.47 -16.30 -25.41
C HIS A 730 60.45 -15.97 -24.28
N LYS A 731 61.67 -16.48 -24.36
CA LYS A 731 62.73 -16.14 -23.40
C LYS A 731 63.25 -14.72 -23.67
N ASN A 732 63.60 -13.97 -22.63
CA ASN A 732 64.27 -12.68 -22.77
C ASN A 732 65.70 -12.94 -23.27
N ALA A 733 66.00 -12.57 -24.52
CA ALA A 733 67.36 -12.54 -25.00
C ALA A 733 68.10 -11.34 -24.38
N CYS A 734 69.36 -11.50 -23.95
CA CYS A 734 70.19 -10.36 -23.57
C CYS A 734 70.36 -9.45 -24.79
N GLU A 735 69.84 -8.23 -24.74
CA GLU A 735 70.32 -7.14 -25.59
C GLU A 735 71.79 -6.93 -25.24
N ARG A 736 72.67 -7.12 -26.22
CA ARG A 736 74.11 -6.95 -26.10
C ARG A 736 74.49 -5.50 -26.26
#